data_AF-A0A7G8FUJ9-F1
#
_entry.id   AF-A0A7G8FUJ9-F1
#
_cell.length_a   1.000
_cell.length_b   1.000
_cell.length_c   1.000
_cell.angle_alpha   90.00
_cell.angle_beta   90.00
_cell.angle_gamma   90.00
#
_symmetry.space_group_name_H-M   'P 1'
#
loop_
_entity.id
_entity.type
_entity.pdbx_description
1 polymer ?
#
loop_
_entity_poly.entity_id
_entity_poly.type
_entity_poly.pdbx_seq_one_letter_code
_entity_poly.pdbx_strand_id
1 'polypeptide(L)'
;MGRIVGIDLGTTNSVVAVLEAGRPVVIANAEGTRTTPSVVGYTKDSELLVGQPARRQLVLNPRNTFSNLKRFVGRSWDELDDSSLTVPYTVRANSQGNVRVACPQTEREYAAEELVASILRKLVDDASTYLGEEVESAVITVPAYFNDAQRQATRDAGRLAGLTVERILNEPTAAALAYGFDRSAVRRALVFDLGGGTFDVSLLRIANGVFDVKATNGDTQLGGNDFDQRIVDWLAQSFLKEHNIDLRRDRQALQRLTEASEKAKQELSGVSATPVSLPFIATGPDGPLHIETTLDRETFEGLCPDLLDRLMLPVQAALRDSGWSAEDIDDVVLVGGSTRMPMVQQLVRTLVPNDPCQSVNPDEVVAIGAAVQAGIITGDLRDLLLNDVTPLSLGLETIGGLMKVLIPRNTPIPVRQSDVFSTSEPNQSSVEIHVWQGERQMAADNKSLGRFRLSGIPPAPRGVPQIQVAFDIDANGILQVNATDRTTGRKQSVTIQGGSTLNEDEIQALLAEAEARADEDRRRRATIERRNSALTLVAQAERRLRDAALEFGPYGAERQQRAVEMAMRDVQDLLEQEDLQELELAVSGLQEALFGLNRRLTAERRTESGPLQGLKSTLGTLKDELFADDDWDDDPWSTPQDRYGYDPRPRSGRRGLDPWDDDNFR
;
A
#
# COMPACT_ATOMS: atom_id res chain seq x y z
N MET A 1 -1.17 18.39 13.72
CA MET A 1 -0.88 17.43 12.65
C MET A 1 -2.07 16.50 12.58
N GLY A 2 -2.61 16.27 11.38
CA GLY A 2 -3.61 15.21 11.17
C GLY A 2 -2.99 13.83 11.44
N ARG A 3 -3.81 12.76 11.41
CA ARG A 3 -3.28 11.41 11.60
C ARG A 3 -2.29 11.06 10.49
N ILE A 4 -1.18 10.44 10.89
CA ILE A 4 -0.19 9.87 9.97
C ILE A 4 -0.47 8.37 9.85
N VAL A 5 -0.74 7.89 8.64
CA VAL A 5 -0.94 6.45 8.38
C VAL A 5 0.37 5.80 7.94
N GLY A 6 0.50 4.50 8.21
CA GLY A 6 1.55 3.66 7.67
C GLY A 6 1.06 2.90 6.44
N ILE A 7 1.73 3.06 5.30
CA ILE A 7 1.37 2.41 4.04
C ILE A 7 2.49 1.46 3.62
N ASP A 8 2.15 0.18 3.53
CA ASP A 8 2.92 -0.79 2.76
C ASP A 8 2.52 -0.72 1.30
N LEU A 9 3.36 -0.14 0.46
CA LEU A 9 3.14 -0.07 -0.98
C LEU A 9 3.79 -1.27 -1.66
N GLY A 10 3.17 -2.44 -1.66
CA GLY A 10 3.79 -3.65 -2.23
C GLY A 10 3.62 -3.80 -3.75
N THR A 11 4.44 -4.66 -4.35
CA THR A 11 4.41 -4.94 -5.81
C THR A 11 3.09 -5.58 -6.25
N THR A 12 2.54 -6.49 -5.44
CA THR A 12 1.33 -7.27 -5.75
C THR A 12 0.13 -6.79 -4.95
N ASN A 13 0.33 -6.51 -3.66
CA ASN A 13 -0.70 -6.01 -2.76
C ASN A 13 -0.13 -4.86 -1.95
N SER A 14 -0.98 -3.91 -1.57
CA SER A 14 -0.67 -2.82 -0.67
C SER A 14 -1.58 -2.89 0.56
N VAL A 15 -1.09 -2.36 1.68
CA VAL A 15 -1.76 -2.40 2.98
C VAL A 15 -1.62 -1.06 3.67
N VAL A 16 -2.67 -0.62 4.36
CA VAL A 16 -2.65 0.62 5.14
C VAL A 16 -2.99 0.32 6.60
N ALA A 17 -2.25 0.93 7.51
CA ALA A 17 -2.40 0.79 8.94
C ALA A 17 -2.31 2.15 9.64
N VAL A 18 -2.85 2.24 10.84
CA VAL A 18 -2.86 3.44 11.67
C VAL A 18 -2.52 3.06 13.11
N LEU A 19 -1.96 4.01 13.87
CA LEU A 19 -1.81 3.84 15.31
C LEU A 19 -3.07 4.30 16.03
N GLU A 20 -3.75 3.41 16.75
CA GLU A 20 -4.92 3.73 17.58
C GLU A 20 -4.64 3.36 19.04
N ALA A 21 -4.76 4.34 19.94
CA ALA A 21 -4.53 4.15 21.38
C ALA A 21 -3.19 3.44 21.69
N GLY A 22 -2.13 3.79 20.95
CA GLY A 22 -0.79 3.20 21.11
C GLY A 22 -0.61 1.82 20.49
N ARG A 23 -1.60 1.28 19.77
CA ARG A 23 -1.50 -0.01 19.07
C ARG A 23 -1.67 0.17 17.56
N PRO A 24 -0.84 -0.48 16.74
CA PRO A 24 -1.01 -0.44 15.29
C PRO A 24 -2.17 -1.34 14.86
N VAL A 25 -3.05 -0.80 14.01
CA VAL A 25 -4.24 -1.47 13.46
C VAL A 25 -4.22 -1.35 11.94
N VAL A 26 -4.31 -2.48 11.23
CA VAL A 26 -4.49 -2.47 9.77
C VAL A 26 -5.96 -2.22 9.45
N ILE A 27 -6.18 -1.34 8.49
CA ILE A 27 -7.49 -0.91 8.03
C ILE A 27 -7.95 -1.81 6.88
N ALA A 28 -9.20 -2.27 6.92
CA ALA A 28 -9.81 -2.97 5.81
C ALA A 28 -10.24 -1.97 4.72
N ASN A 29 -10.07 -2.33 3.46
CA ASN A 29 -10.54 -1.53 2.34
C ASN A 29 -12.08 -1.55 2.22
N ALA A 30 -12.62 -0.72 1.33
CA ALA A 30 -14.06 -0.70 1.02
C ALA A 30 -14.64 -2.07 0.59
N GLU A 31 -13.81 -2.98 0.07
CA GLU A 31 -14.18 -4.34 -0.32
C GLU A 31 -14.17 -5.35 0.85
N GLY A 32 -13.78 -4.93 2.06
CA GLY A 32 -13.74 -5.74 3.28
C GLY A 32 -12.48 -6.60 3.43
N THR A 33 -11.44 -6.39 2.61
CA THR A 33 -10.16 -7.09 2.72
C THR A 33 -9.09 -6.20 3.35
N ARG A 34 -8.15 -6.81 4.09
CA ARG A 34 -7.04 -6.09 4.75
C ARG A 34 -5.88 -5.78 3.80
N THR A 35 -5.93 -6.34 2.59
CA THR A 35 -4.97 -6.09 1.52
C THR A 35 -5.72 -5.56 0.30
N THR A 36 -5.10 -4.65 -0.43
CA THR A 36 -5.62 -4.09 -1.68
C THR A 36 -4.67 -4.48 -2.81
N PRO A 37 -5.14 -5.15 -3.88
CA PRO A 37 -4.27 -5.46 -5.02
C PRO A 37 -3.64 -4.20 -5.60
N SER A 38 -2.32 -4.23 -5.85
CA SER A 38 -1.58 -3.14 -6.47
C SER A 38 -1.79 -3.14 -8.00
N VAL A 39 -3.06 -2.96 -8.40
CA VAL A 39 -3.52 -3.03 -9.78
C VAL A 39 -4.34 -1.80 -10.10
N VAL A 40 -4.07 -1.19 -11.25
CA VAL A 40 -4.78 -0.02 -11.78
C VAL A 40 -5.25 -0.34 -13.18
N GLY A 41 -6.45 0.04 -13.59
CA GLY A 41 -6.88 -0.14 -14.97
C GLY A 41 -7.94 0.85 -15.39
N TYR A 42 -8.17 0.95 -16.70
CA TYR A 42 -9.20 1.81 -17.27
C TYR A 42 -10.30 0.99 -17.92
N THR A 43 -11.56 1.33 -17.70
CA THR A 43 -12.70 0.73 -18.39
C THR A 43 -12.78 1.21 -19.84
N LYS A 44 -13.69 0.63 -20.63
CA LYS A 44 -13.95 1.10 -22.01
C LYS A 44 -14.46 2.54 -22.09
N ASP A 45 -14.96 3.07 -20.99
CA ASP A 45 -15.44 4.45 -20.87
C ASP A 45 -14.36 5.34 -20.22
N SER A 46 -13.12 4.86 -20.18
CA SER A 46 -11.95 5.56 -19.61
C SER A 46 -12.08 5.86 -18.11
N GLU A 47 -12.92 5.13 -17.39
CA GLU A 47 -13.04 5.22 -15.93
C GLU A 47 -11.89 4.48 -15.25
N LEU A 48 -11.28 5.12 -14.25
CA LEU A 48 -10.19 4.56 -13.47
C LEU A 48 -10.71 3.52 -12.46
N LEU A 49 -10.13 2.33 -12.48
CA LEU A 49 -10.33 1.27 -11.51
C LEU A 49 -9.02 1.03 -10.75
N VAL A 50 -9.11 0.83 -9.43
CA VAL A 50 -7.96 0.54 -8.57
C VAL A 50 -8.31 -0.63 -7.64
N GLY A 51 -7.36 -1.53 -7.39
CA GLY A 51 -7.56 -2.63 -6.45
C GLY A 51 -8.32 -3.81 -7.03
N GLN A 52 -9.25 -4.36 -6.27
CA GLN A 52 -10.01 -5.56 -6.66
C GLN A 52 -10.84 -5.37 -7.95
N PRO A 53 -11.52 -4.23 -8.18
CA PRO A 53 -12.20 -3.96 -9.45
C PRO A 53 -11.25 -4.03 -10.66
N ALA A 54 -10.05 -3.44 -10.55
CA ALA A 54 -9.06 -3.49 -11.62
C ALA A 54 -8.54 -4.93 -11.83
N ARG A 55 -8.25 -5.67 -10.75
CA ARG A 55 -7.83 -7.08 -10.82
C ARG A 55 -8.84 -7.96 -11.55
N ARG A 56 -10.15 -7.74 -11.36
CA ARG A 56 -11.21 -8.55 -12.01
C ARG A 56 -11.24 -8.42 -13.53
N GLN A 57 -10.84 -7.27 -14.09
CA GLN A 57 -10.84 -7.05 -15.54
C GLN A 57 -9.51 -7.41 -16.21
N LEU A 58 -8.50 -7.83 -15.46
CA LEU A 58 -7.12 -7.94 -15.94
C LEU A 58 -7.00 -8.95 -17.10
N VAL A 59 -7.74 -10.06 -17.06
CA VAL A 59 -7.84 -11.05 -18.17
C VAL A 59 -8.55 -10.51 -19.41
N LEU A 60 -9.61 -9.72 -19.22
CA LEU A 60 -10.45 -9.24 -20.33
C LEU A 60 -9.88 -7.97 -20.97
N ASN A 61 -9.13 -7.20 -20.21
CA ASN A 61 -8.57 -5.91 -20.61
C ASN A 61 -7.07 -5.77 -20.25
N PRO A 62 -6.21 -6.72 -20.67
CA PRO A 62 -4.80 -6.77 -20.28
C PRO A 62 -3.96 -5.59 -20.76
N ARG A 63 -4.40 -4.90 -21.82
CA ARG A 63 -3.67 -3.76 -22.40
C ARG A 63 -3.87 -2.45 -21.65
N ASN A 64 -4.96 -2.35 -20.89
CA ASN A 64 -5.36 -1.15 -20.16
C ASN A 64 -5.47 -1.40 -18.65
N THR A 65 -4.92 -2.53 -18.18
CA THR A 65 -4.87 -2.89 -16.76
C THR A 65 -3.42 -3.22 -16.41
N PHE A 66 -2.91 -2.57 -15.39
CA PHE A 66 -1.50 -2.49 -15.05
C PHE A 66 -1.30 -3.03 -13.63
N SER A 67 -0.51 -4.10 -13.52
CA SER A 67 -0.04 -4.70 -12.27
C SER A 67 1.48 -4.61 -12.22
N ASN A 68 2.12 -4.98 -11.11
CA ASN A 68 3.59 -5.00 -10.99
C ASN A 68 4.26 -3.63 -11.24
N LEU A 69 3.52 -2.54 -11.09
CA LEU A 69 3.97 -1.17 -11.39
C LEU A 69 5.23 -0.78 -10.59
N LYS A 70 5.35 -1.27 -9.35
CA LYS A 70 6.50 -1.04 -8.48
C LYS A 70 7.83 -1.46 -9.09
N ARG A 71 7.84 -2.42 -10.02
CA ARG A 71 9.06 -2.82 -10.75
C ARG A 71 9.57 -1.73 -11.70
N PHE A 72 8.73 -0.78 -12.10
CA PHE A 72 9.07 0.28 -13.06
C PHE A 72 9.29 1.66 -12.40
N VAL A 73 8.85 1.83 -11.15
CA VAL A 73 8.97 3.10 -10.39
C VAL A 73 10.44 3.52 -10.31
N GLY A 74 10.72 4.76 -10.73
CA GLY A 74 12.05 5.36 -10.67
C GLY A 74 13.13 4.66 -11.50
N ARG A 75 12.75 3.86 -12.50
CA ARG A 75 13.70 3.17 -13.41
C ARG A 75 13.80 3.86 -14.77
N SER A 76 15.01 3.80 -15.31
CA SER A 76 15.31 4.07 -16.71
C SER A 76 15.18 2.80 -17.55
N TRP A 77 14.98 2.96 -18.86
CA TRP A 77 14.80 1.85 -19.79
C TRP A 77 15.98 0.88 -19.79
N ASP A 78 17.21 1.41 -19.70
CA ASP A 78 18.44 0.62 -19.75
C ASP A 78 18.67 -0.25 -18.49
N GLU A 79 17.86 -0.06 -17.45
CA GLU A 79 17.91 -0.87 -16.21
C GLU A 79 16.93 -2.04 -16.23
N LEU A 80 16.06 -2.12 -17.24
CA LEU A 80 15.12 -3.21 -17.39
C LEU A 80 15.79 -4.40 -18.09
N ASP A 81 15.63 -5.58 -17.53
CA ASP A 81 15.94 -6.83 -18.22
C ASP A 81 14.72 -7.33 -19.02
N ASP A 82 14.95 -8.30 -19.91
CA ASP A 82 13.87 -8.89 -20.72
C ASP A 82 12.75 -9.49 -19.83
N SER A 83 13.10 -9.99 -18.65
CA SER A 83 12.15 -10.55 -17.69
C SER A 83 11.15 -9.50 -17.18
N SER A 84 11.63 -8.28 -16.93
CA SER A 84 10.85 -7.15 -16.45
C SER A 84 9.81 -6.68 -17.47
N LEU A 85 10.01 -7.01 -18.76
CA LEU A 85 9.09 -6.68 -19.85
C LEU A 85 8.04 -7.77 -20.09
N THR A 86 8.05 -8.86 -19.31
CA THR A 86 7.07 -9.96 -19.42
C THR A 86 5.76 -9.57 -18.72
N VAL A 87 5.11 -8.54 -19.25
CA VAL A 87 3.83 -8.01 -18.78
C VAL A 87 2.83 -7.94 -19.95
N PRO A 88 1.52 -8.03 -19.70
CA PRO A 88 0.52 -8.12 -20.77
C PRO A 88 0.17 -6.76 -21.41
N TYR A 89 0.74 -5.67 -20.89
CA TYR A 89 0.60 -4.29 -21.39
C TYR A 89 1.90 -3.79 -22.04
N THR A 90 1.85 -2.58 -22.59
CA THR A 90 2.98 -2.02 -23.35
C THR A 90 3.81 -1.09 -22.47
N VAL A 91 5.10 -1.40 -22.32
CA VAL A 91 6.10 -0.56 -21.65
C VAL A 91 7.01 0.05 -22.72
N ARG A 92 7.37 1.33 -22.59
CA ARG A 92 8.21 2.08 -23.54
C ARG A 92 9.19 3.02 -22.83
N ALA A 93 10.24 3.43 -23.54
CA ALA A 93 11.07 4.55 -23.15
C ALA A 93 10.50 5.86 -23.71
N ASN A 94 10.44 6.92 -22.90
CA ASN A 94 10.21 8.26 -23.42
C ASN A 94 11.47 8.84 -24.08
N SER A 95 11.41 10.09 -24.54
CA SER A 95 12.54 10.80 -25.15
C SER A 95 13.76 11.00 -24.22
N GLN A 96 13.57 10.85 -22.91
CA GLN A 96 14.62 10.96 -21.89
C GLN A 96 15.16 9.60 -21.44
N GLY A 97 14.64 8.48 -21.97
CA GLY A 97 15.01 7.13 -21.56
C GLY A 97 14.30 6.65 -20.29
N ASN A 98 13.30 7.38 -19.78
CA ASN A 98 12.50 6.99 -18.63
C ASN A 98 11.41 6.00 -19.03
N VAL A 99 11.09 5.07 -18.13
CA VAL A 99 10.04 4.08 -18.36
C VAL A 99 8.66 4.74 -18.35
N ARG A 100 7.84 4.37 -19.34
CA ARG A 100 6.44 4.77 -19.48
C ARG A 100 5.56 3.56 -19.81
N VAL A 101 4.32 3.61 -19.33
CA VAL A 101 3.30 2.59 -19.57
C VAL A 101 2.24 3.17 -20.50
N ALA A 102 2.09 2.59 -21.68
CA ALA A 102 1.13 3.08 -22.67
C ALA A 102 -0.27 2.50 -22.40
N CYS A 103 -1.27 3.38 -22.32
CA CYS A 103 -2.68 3.03 -22.20
C CYS A 103 -3.42 3.39 -23.49
N PRO A 104 -3.73 2.41 -24.35
CA PRO A 104 -4.52 2.64 -25.55
C PRO A 104 -5.88 3.29 -25.28
N GLN A 105 -6.53 2.93 -24.18
CA GLN A 105 -7.88 3.40 -23.84
C GLN A 105 -7.95 4.90 -23.56
N THR A 106 -6.92 5.46 -22.94
CA THR A 106 -6.85 6.90 -22.65
C THR A 106 -5.96 7.65 -23.65
N GLU A 107 -5.41 6.96 -24.64
CA GLU A 107 -4.45 7.49 -25.61
C GLU A 107 -3.24 8.21 -24.97
N ARG A 108 -2.82 7.75 -23.78
CA ARG A 108 -1.76 8.37 -22.97
C ARG A 108 -0.66 7.39 -22.62
N GLU A 109 0.51 7.95 -22.36
CA GLU A 109 1.62 7.26 -21.72
C GLU A 109 1.75 7.77 -20.29
N TYR A 110 1.71 6.84 -19.33
CA TYR A 110 1.76 7.14 -17.90
C TYR A 110 3.15 6.87 -17.35
N ALA A 111 3.57 7.69 -16.39
CA ALA A 111 4.69 7.31 -15.54
C ALA A 111 4.24 6.24 -14.52
N ALA A 112 5.15 5.40 -14.05
CA ALA A 112 4.79 4.32 -13.12
C ALA A 112 4.30 4.89 -11.79
N GLU A 113 4.97 5.92 -11.29
CA GLU A 113 4.64 6.68 -10.09
C GLU A 113 3.27 7.39 -10.16
N GLU A 114 2.81 7.79 -11.35
CA GLU A 114 1.46 8.36 -11.56
C GLU A 114 0.37 7.31 -11.34
N LEU A 115 0.56 6.10 -11.89
CA LEU A 115 -0.38 4.99 -11.67
C LEU A 115 -0.31 4.51 -10.22
N VAL A 116 0.88 4.45 -9.62
CA VAL A 116 1.07 4.11 -8.20
C VAL A 116 0.40 5.13 -7.28
N ALA A 117 0.39 6.42 -7.63
CA ALA A 117 -0.34 7.44 -6.89
C ALA A 117 -1.84 7.15 -6.81
N SER A 118 -2.42 6.51 -7.82
CA SER A 118 -3.83 6.08 -7.79
C SER A 118 -4.07 4.97 -6.76
N ILE A 119 -3.09 4.07 -6.55
CA ILE A 119 -3.14 3.04 -5.51
C ILE A 119 -3.06 3.69 -4.12
N LEU A 120 -2.10 4.60 -3.93
CA LEU A 120 -1.94 5.34 -2.68
C LEU A 120 -3.21 6.12 -2.34
N ARG A 121 -3.81 6.81 -3.31
CA ARG A 121 -5.05 7.56 -3.12
C ARG A 121 -6.19 6.66 -2.63
N LYS A 122 -6.40 5.49 -3.25
CA LYS A 122 -7.40 4.53 -2.78
C LYS A 122 -7.16 4.11 -1.33
N LEU A 123 -5.91 3.79 -0.95
CA LEU A 123 -5.58 3.39 0.42
C LEU A 123 -5.88 4.50 1.44
N VAL A 124 -5.61 5.75 1.06
CA VAL A 124 -5.87 6.94 1.89
C VAL A 124 -7.36 7.23 1.98
N ASP A 125 -8.12 7.07 0.89
CA ASP A 125 -9.57 7.22 0.87
C ASP A 125 -10.24 6.17 1.77
N ASP A 126 -9.78 4.92 1.70
CA ASP A 126 -10.22 3.82 2.56
C ASP A 126 -9.90 4.13 4.04
N ALA A 127 -8.67 4.62 4.33
CA ALA A 127 -8.27 5.02 5.67
C ALA A 127 -9.07 6.21 6.21
N SER A 128 -9.30 7.23 5.38
CA SER A 128 -10.09 8.42 5.76
C SER A 128 -11.54 8.06 6.05
N THR A 129 -12.11 7.13 5.26
CA THR A 129 -13.46 6.60 5.49
C THR A 129 -13.55 5.85 6.82
N TYR A 130 -12.55 5.01 7.13
CA TYR A 130 -12.50 4.26 8.40
C TYR A 130 -12.35 5.20 9.61
N LEU A 131 -11.51 6.23 9.50
CA LEU A 131 -11.22 7.16 10.59
C LEU A 131 -12.31 8.24 10.78
N GLY A 132 -13.11 8.52 9.74
CA GLY A 132 -14.09 9.61 9.75
C GLY A 132 -13.46 11.01 9.65
N GLU A 133 -12.18 11.10 9.26
CA GLU A 133 -11.42 12.34 9.10
C GLU A 133 -10.46 12.23 7.90
N GLU A 134 -10.04 13.36 7.34
CA GLU A 134 -9.14 13.41 6.19
C GLU A 134 -7.70 13.04 6.59
N VAL A 135 -7.06 12.15 5.82
CA VAL A 135 -5.68 11.72 6.02
C VAL A 135 -4.75 12.44 5.04
N GLU A 136 -3.96 13.38 5.56
CA GLU A 136 -3.06 14.22 4.75
C GLU A 136 -1.59 13.77 4.77
N SER A 137 -1.22 12.80 5.60
CA SER A 137 0.18 12.44 5.87
C SER A 137 0.40 10.95 6.00
N ALA A 138 1.55 10.46 5.50
CA ALA A 138 1.87 9.04 5.54
C ALA A 138 3.36 8.74 5.73
N VAL A 139 3.64 7.60 6.35
CA VAL A 139 4.90 6.87 6.24
C VAL A 139 4.71 5.80 5.16
N ILE A 140 5.52 5.82 4.11
CA ILE A 140 5.40 4.89 2.98
C ILE A 140 6.62 3.96 2.96
N THR A 141 6.40 2.66 2.78
CA THR A 141 7.49 1.68 2.73
C THR A 141 8.09 1.51 1.33
N VAL A 142 9.37 1.16 1.30
CA VAL A 142 10.12 0.77 0.10
C VAL A 142 11.07 -0.40 0.39
N PRO A 143 11.45 -1.19 -0.62
CA PRO A 143 12.47 -2.22 -0.48
C PRO A 143 13.77 -1.61 0.05
N ALA A 144 14.49 -2.31 0.93
CA ALA A 144 15.70 -1.75 1.55
C ALA A 144 16.75 -1.39 0.50
N TYR A 145 16.83 -2.19 -0.57
CA TYR A 145 17.78 -2.01 -1.67
C TYR A 145 17.34 -1.01 -2.76
N PHE A 146 16.24 -0.26 -2.56
CA PHE A 146 15.87 0.83 -3.47
C PHE A 146 16.94 1.92 -3.49
N ASN A 147 17.29 2.33 -4.71
CA ASN A 147 18.18 3.45 -4.96
C ASN A 147 17.47 4.80 -4.73
N ASP A 148 18.22 5.90 -4.85
CA ASP A 148 17.70 7.25 -4.59
C ASP A 148 16.56 7.65 -5.55
N ALA A 149 16.67 7.34 -6.85
CA ALA A 149 15.63 7.65 -7.84
C ALA A 149 14.31 6.92 -7.57
N GLN A 150 14.37 5.66 -7.14
CA GLN A 150 13.19 4.89 -6.77
C GLN A 150 12.52 5.40 -5.47
N ARG A 151 13.33 5.82 -4.49
CA ARG A 151 12.84 6.46 -3.25
C ARG A 151 12.17 7.79 -3.57
N GLN A 152 12.77 8.60 -4.43
CA GLN A 152 12.20 9.88 -4.85
C GLN A 152 10.90 9.68 -5.64
N ALA A 153 10.87 8.78 -6.62
CA ALA A 153 9.65 8.47 -7.38
C ALA A 153 8.51 7.94 -6.50
N THR A 154 8.83 7.22 -5.42
CA THR A 154 7.83 6.79 -4.42
C THR A 154 7.30 7.97 -3.61
N ARG A 155 8.16 8.94 -3.23
CA ARG A 155 7.71 10.20 -2.60
C ARG A 155 6.83 11.02 -3.55
N ASP A 156 7.21 11.10 -4.81
CA ASP A 156 6.46 11.82 -5.84
C ASP A 156 5.09 11.18 -6.05
N ALA A 157 4.99 9.84 -6.05
CA ALA A 157 3.71 9.13 -6.05
C ALA A 157 2.84 9.50 -4.84
N GLY A 158 3.44 9.62 -3.64
CA GLY A 158 2.73 10.10 -2.45
C GLY A 158 2.23 11.53 -2.61
N ARG A 159 3.06 12.44 -3.13
CA ARG A 159 2.67 13.83 -3.42
C ARG A 159 1.53 13.89 -4.45
N LEU A 160 1.62 13.11 -5.52
CA LEU A 160 0.56 12.96 -6.52
C LEU A 160 -0.73 12.36 -5.96
N ALA A 161 -0.65 11.60 -4.86
CA ALA A 161 -1.81 11.09 -4.14
C ALA A 161 -2.42 12.12 -3.16
N GLY A 162 -1.84 13.31 -3.03
CA GLY A 162 -2.28 14.34 -2.08
C GLY A 162 -1.69 14.18 -0.68
N LEU A 163 -0.65 13.35 -0.51
CA LEU A 163 -0.04 13.08 0.79
C LEU A 163 1.25 13.88 1.03
N THR A 164 1.41 14.34 2.27
CA THR A 164 2.72 14.67 2.82
C THR A 164 3.43 13.39 3.24
N VAL A 165 4.51 13.02 2.54
CA VAL A 165 5.31 11.83 2.86
C VAL A 165 6.31 12.17 3.95
N GLU A 166 5.92 11.93 5.19
CA GLU A 166 6.69 12.25 6.40
C GLU A 166 7.98 11.43 6.49
N ARG A 167 7.92 10.16 6.07
CA ARG A 167 9.09 9.28 6.03
C ARG A 167 8.95 8.21 4.96
N ILE A 168 10.07 7.92 4.29
CA ILE A 168 10.23 6.69 3.52
C ILE A 168 10.94 5.68 4.42
N LEU A 169 10.31 4.53 4.63
CA LEU A 169 10.79 3.49 5.55
C LEU A 169 11.17 2.23 4.79
N ASN A 170 12.29 1.61 5.14
CA ASN A 170 12.66 0.33 4.55
C ASN A 170 11.69 -0.76 5.03
N GLU A 171 11.17 -1.59 4.13
CA GLU A 171 10.25 -2.71 4.40
C GLU A 171 10.74 -3.64 5.52
N PRO A 172 11.97 -4.18 5.48
CA PRO A 172 12.44 -5.06 6.55
C PRO A 172 12.63 -4.31 7.89
N THR A 173 12.93 -3.01 7.85
CA THR A 173 12.98 -2.17 9.05
C THR A 173 11.59 -1.96 9.63
N ALA A 174 10.58 -1.76 8.79
CA ALA A 174 9.18 -1.67 9.22
C ALA A 174 8.75 -2.99 9.89
N ALA A 175 9.02 -4.12 9.23
CA ALA A 175 8.68 -5.42 9.78
C ALA A 175 9.37 -5.69 11.13
N ALA A 176 10.61 -5.24 11.29
CA ALA A 176 11.33 -5.30 12.55
C ALA A 176 10.69 -4.46 13.66
N LEU A 177 10.24 -3.23 13.35
CA LEU A 177 9.51 -2.39 14.30
C LEU A 177 8.23 -3.09 14.76
N ALA A 178 7.44 -3.63 13.83
CA ALA A 178 6.23 -4.38 14.16
C ALA A 178 6.49 -5.63 15.01
N TYR A 179 7.61 -6.32 14.77
CA TYR A 179 8.01 -7.49 15.56
C TYR A 179 8.47 -7.12 16.98
N GLY A 180 9.17 -6.01 17.12
CA GLY A 180 9.88 -5.65 18.36
C GLY A 180 9.24 -4.58 19.22
N PHE A 181 8.19 -3.88 18.79
CA PHE A 181 7.66 -2.72 19.56
C PHE A 181 7.17 -3.09 20.97
N ASP A 182 6.67 -4.30 21.17
CA ASP A 182 6.24 -4.83 22.49
C ASP A 182 7.34 -5.60 23.23
N ARG A 183 8.58 -5.68 22.69
CA ARG A 183 9.65 -6.53 23.22
C ARG A 183 10.77 -5.69 23.86
N SER A 184 11.11 -6.01 25.11
CA SER A 184 12.18 -5.33 25.85
C SER A 184 13.53 -6.06 25.84
N ALA A 185 13.54 -7.36 25.55
CA ALA A 185 14.76 -8.17 25.57
C ALA A 185 15.72 -7.82 24.43
N VAL A 186 17.03 -7.94 24.69
CA VAL A 186 18.05 -7.84 23.63
C VAL A 186 17.92 -9.05 22.71
N ARG A 187 17.64 -8.82 21.44
CA ARG A 187 17.49 -9.88 20.42
C ARG A 187 18.15 -9.46 19.12
N ARG A 188 18.78 -10.42 18.46
CA ARG A 188 19.31 -10.31 17.09
C ARG A 188 18.31 -10.99 16.16
N ALA A 189 17.64 -10.19 15.35
CA ALA A 189 16.64 -10.69 14.42
C ALA A 189 17.18 -10.67 12.99
N LEU A 190 16.86 -11.72 12.23
CA LEU A 190 16.96 -11.76 10.79
C LEU A 190 15.57 -11.57 10.21
N VAL A 191 15.36 -10.48 9.47
CA VAL A 191 14.14 -10.25 8.69
C VAL A 191 14.41 -10.75 7.28
N PHE A 192 13.61 -11.71 6.84
CA PHE A 192 13.66 -12.30 5.51
C PHE A 192 12.37 -11.89 4.78
N ASP A 193 12.47 -10.92 3.89
CA ASP A 193 11.34 -10.35 3.17
C ASP A 193 11.34 -10.80 1.72
N LEU A 194 10.43 -11.71 1.38
CA LEU A 194 10.22 -12.16 0.00
C LEU A 194 8.81 -11.79 -0.45
N GLY A 195 8.72 -10.64 -1.11
CA GLY A 195 7.49 -10.12 -1.66
C GLY A 195 7.12 -10.70 -3.03
N GLY A 196 6.31 -9.95 -3.77
CA GLY A 196 5.89 -10.30 -5.14
C GLY A 196 6.96 -10.02 -6.20
N GLY A 197 7.88 -9.09 -5.97
CA GLY A 197 8.90 -8.74 -6.97
C GLY A 197 10.25 -8.28 -6.41
N THR A 198 10.41 -8.26 -5.09
CA THR A 198 11.64 -7.88 -4.41
C THR A 198 11.93 -8.86 -3.29
N PHE A 199 13.22 -9.05 -3.02
CA PHE A 199 13.75 -9.82 -1.93
C PHE A 199 14.70 -8.93 -1.13
N ASP A 200 14.46 -8.79 0.17
CA ASP A 200 15.34 -8.09 1.09
C ASP A 200 15.65 -8.97 2.31
N VAL A 201 16.85 -8.83 2.83
CA VAL A 201 17.27 -9.41 4.11
C VAL A 201 17.94 -8.35 4.95
N SER A 202 17.50 -8.21 6.19
CA SER A 202 18.12 -7.31 7.15
C SER A 202 18.40 -8.01 8.46
N LEU A 203 19.60 -7.74 8.99
CA LEU A 203 20.03 -8.15 10.31
C LEU A 203 19.97 -6.96 11.23
N LEU A 204 19.27 -7.11 12.34
CA LEU A 204 19.07 -6.01 13.27
C LEU A 204 19.16 -6.47 14.73
N ARG A 205 19.58 -5.53 15.56
CA ARG A 205 19.64 -5.70 17.01
C ARG A 205 18.53 -4.87 17.64
N ILE A 206 17.67 -5.51 18.39
CA ILE A 206 16.63 -4.88 19.20
C ILE A 206 17.13 -4.89 20.64
N ALA A 207 17.16 -3.73 21.30
CA ALA A 207 17.58 -3.62 22.69
C ALA A 207 16.94 -2.39 23.37
N ASN A 208 16.12 -2.60 24.40
CA ASN A 208 15.52 -1.52 25.20
C ASN A 208 14.84 -0.43 24.33
N GLY A 209 14.02 -0.83 23.35
CA GLY A 209 13.34 0.10 22.44
C GLY A 209 14.23 0.68 21.32
N VAL A 210 15.53 0.36 21.30
CA VAL A 210 16.44 0.75 20.21
C VAL A 210 16.52 -0.36 19.16
N PHE A 211 16.25 0.00 17.91
CA PHE A 211 16.34 -0.85 16.73
C PHE A 211 17.54 -0.41 15.91
N ASP A 212 18.59 -1.22 15.92
CA ASP A 212 19.80 -0.97 15.14
C ASP A 212 19.86 -1.94 13.95
N VAL A 213 19.72 -1.44 12.73
CA VAL A 213 20.05 -2.22 11.53
C VAL A 213 21.57 -2.37 11.45
N LYS A 214 22.07 -3.59 11.35
CA LYS A 214 23.51 -3.90 11.28
C LYS A 214 23.98 -4.18 9.86
N ALA A 215 23.15 -4.87 9.09
CA ALA A 215 23.42 -5.09 7.68
C ALA A 215 22.11 -5.29 6.93
N THR A 216 22.08 -4.85 5.68
CA THR A 216 20.98 -5.13 4.76
C THR A 216 21.52 -5.52 3.39
N ASN A 217 20.82 -6.43 2.73
CA ASN A 217 21.13 -6.88 1.38
C ASN A 217 19.83 -7.31 0.68
N GLY A 218 19.87 -7.55 -0.63
CA GLY A 218 18.67 -7.94 -1.35
C GLY A 218 18.84 -8.06 -2.86
N ASP A 219 17.73 -8.35 -3.53
CA ASP A 219 17.57 -8.39 -4.98
C ASP A 219 16.25 -7.69 -5.36
N THR A 220 16.35 -6.55 -6.04
CA THR A 220 15.19 -5.72 -6.41
C THR A 220 14.40 -6.27 -7.60
N GLN A 221 14.80 -7.41 -8.15
CA GLN A 221 14.17 -8.10 -9.29
C GLN A 221 14.05 -9.60 -9.02
N LEU A 222 13.69 -9.96 -7.79
CA LEU A 222 13.44 -11.33 -7.36
C LEU A 222 12.27 -11.37 -6.41
N GLY A 223 11.21 -12.08 -6.74
CA GLY A 223 10.06 -12.29 -5.85
C GLY A 223 9.08 -13.31 -6.41
N GLY A 224 7.88 -13.33 -5.84
CA GLY A 224 6.81 -14.26 -6.19
C GLY A 224 6.50 -14.35 -7.69
N ASN A 225 6.66 -13.25 -8.44
CA ASN A 225 6.44 -13.19 -9.88
C ASN A 225 7.44 -14.05 -10.67
N ASP A 226 8.69 -14.15 -10.20
CA ASP A 226 9.70 -14.97 -10.85
C ASP A 226 9.39 -16.46 -10.69
N PHE A 227 8.81 -16.84 -9.55
CA PHE A 227 8.28 -18.19 -9.32
C PHE A 227 7.05 -18.48 -10.18
N ASP A 228 6.14 -17.50 -10.32
CA ASP A 228 4.98 -17.63 -11.22
C ASP A 228 5.44 -17.84 -12.67
N GLN A 229 6.46 -17.09 -13.09
CA GLN A 229 7.03 -17.19 -14.43
C GLN A 229 7.57 -18.60 -14.73
N ARG A 230 8.11 -19.32 -13.74
CA ARG A 230 8.55 -20.73 -13.93
C ARG A 230 7.41 -21.66 -14.27
N ILE A 231 6.26 -21.46 -13.64
CA ILE A 231 5.05 -22.25 -13.93
C ILE A 231 4.49 -21.83 -15.30
N VAL A 232 4.46 -20.53 -15.60
CA VAL A 232 4.02 -20.01 -16.91
C VAL A 232 4.86 -20.62 -18.04
N ASP A 233 6.20 -20.61 -17.91
CA ASP A 233 7.09 -21.17 -18.92
C ASP A 233 6.95 -22.68 -19.04
N TRP A 234 6.76 -23.40 -17.92
CA TRP A 234 6.50 -24.85 -17.94
C TRP A 234 5.21 -25.20 -18.69
N LEU A 235 4.12 -24.46 -18.41
CA LEU A 235 2.82 -24.62 -19.10
C LEU A 235 2.93 -24.25 -20.58
N ALA A 236 3.52 -23.09 -20.89
CA ALA A 236 3.64 -22.59 -22.25
C ALA A 236 4.55 -23.45 -23.12
N GLN A 237 5.67 -23.96 -22.58
CA GLN A 237 6.57 -24.86 -23.30
C GLN A 237 5.90 -26.21 -23.59
N SER A 238 5.12 -26.74 -22.65
CA SER A 238 4.38 -27.99 -22.84
C SER A 238 3.33 -27.82 -23.94
N PHE A 239 2.56 -26.73 -23.90
CA PHE A 239 1.57 -26.40 -24.92
C PHE A 239 2.18 -26.15 -26.30
N LEU A 240 3.34 -25.45 -26.35
CA LEU A 240 4.08 -25.22 -27.59
C LEU A 240 4.56 -26.54 -28.21
N LYS A 241 5.06 -27.49 -27.40
CA LYS A 241 5.49 -28.81 -27.91
C LYS A 241 4.33 -29.62 -28.48
N GLU A 242 3.15 -29.53 -27.88
CA GLU A 242 1.97 -30.30 -28.27
C GLU A 242 1.26 -29.70 -29.50
N HIS A 243 1.07 -28.38 -29.50
CA HIS A 243 0.22 -27.70 -30.49
C HIS A 243 0.97 -26.75 -31.43
N ASN A 244 2.29 -26.57 -31.25
CA ASN A 244 3.12 -25.63 -32.01
C ASN A 244 2.61 -24.18 -31.97
N ILE A 245 1.98 -23.79 -30.87
CA ILE A 245 1.45 -22.43 -30.61
C ILE A 245 2.11 -21.90 -29.33
N ASP A 246 2.76 -20.73 -29.42
CA ASP A 246 3.35 -20.08 -28.25
C ASP A 246 2.33 -19.12 -27.61
N LEU A 247 1.74 -19.56 -26.50
CA LEU A 247 0.73 -18.79 -25.75
C LEU A 247 1.26 -17.46 -25.21
N ARG A 248 2.57 -17.33 -25.02
CA ARG A 248 3.18 -16.09 -24.48
C ARG A 248 3.11 -14.91 -25.45
N ARG A 249 2.85 -15.18 -26.73
CA ARG A 249 2.68 -14.15 -27.77
C ARG A 249 1.29 -13.52 -27.76
N ASP A 250 0.30 -14.20 -27.19
CA ASP A 250 -1.04 -13.66 -27.01
C ASP A 250 -1.20 -13.08 -25.60
N ARG A 251 -1.55 -11.80 -25.51
CA ARG A 251 -1.60 -11.08 -24.23
C ARG A 251 -2.69 -11.62 -23.30
N GLN A 252 -3.80 -12.08 -23.86
CA GLN A 252 -4.90 -12.62 -23.06
C GLN A 252 -4.56 -14.03 -22.55
N ALA A 253 -3.98 -14.88 -23.40
CA ALA A 253 -3.50 -16.20 -23.00
C ALA A 253 -2.38 -16.10 -21.96
N LEU A 254 -1.39 -15.21 -22.17
CA LEU A 254 -0.33 -14.93 -21.21
C LEU A 254 -0.92 -14.53 -19.85
N GLN A 255 -1.88 -13.60 -19.83
CA GLN A 255 -2.47 -13.17 -18.57
C GLN A 255 -3.21 -14.29 -17.84
N ARG A 256 -3.96 -15.13 -18.58
CA ARG A 256 -4.63 -16.30 -18.01
C ARG A 256 -3.65 -17.33 -17.47
N LEU A 257 -2.52 -17.55 -18.16
CA LEU A 257 -1.43 -18.40 -17.67
C LEU A 257 -0.84 -17.84 -16.38
N THR A 258 -0.58 -16.53 -16.30
CA THR A 258 -0.04 -15.87 -15.11
C THR A 258 -0.96 -16.03 -13.91
N GLU A 259 -2.27 -15.79 -14.06
CA GLU A 259 -3.23 -15.97 -12.95
C GLU A 259 -3.35 -17.42 -12.49
N ALA A 260 -3.41 -18.37 -13.43
CA ALA A 260 -3.44 -19.78 -13.09
C ALA A 260 -2.15 -20.24 -12.40
N SER A 261 -1.00 -19.69 -12.81
CA SER A 261 0.31 -19.97 -12.22
C SER A 261 0.43 -19.42 -10.81
N GLU A 262 0.03 -18.16 -10.59
CA GLU A 262 -0.02 -17.54 -9.25
C GLU A 262 -0.90 -18.36 -8.30
N LYS A 263 -2.10 -18.73 -8.77
CA LYS A 263 -3.03 -19.56 -8.00
C LYS A 263 -2.44 -20.93 -7.68
N ALA A 264 -1.85 -21.62 -8.66
CA ALA A 264 -1.26 -22.93 -8.46
C ALA A 264 -0.09 -22.87 -7.45
N LYS A 265 0.79 -21.87 -7.57
CA LYS A 265 1.88 -21.61 -6.61
C LYS A 265 1.35 -21.43 -5.19
N GLN A 266 0.32 -20.61 -5.02
CA GLN A 266 -0.30 -20.36 -3.71
C GLN A 266 -0.91 -21.65 -3.12
N GLU A 267 -1.65 -22.41 -3.92
CA GLU A 267 -2.27 -23.67 -3.49
C GLU A 267 -1.20 -24.71 -3.10
N LEU A 268 -0.11 -24.84 -3.85
CA LEU A 268 0.99 -25.75 -3.56
C LEU A 268 1.72 -25.44 -2.23
N SER A 269 1.51 -24.26 -1.65
CA SER A 269 1.99 -23.96 -0.31
C SER A 269 1.21 -24.74 0.78
N GLY A 270 -0.04 -25.11 0.51
CA GLY A 270 -0.88 -25.90 1.42
C GLY A 270 -1.07 -27.37 1.00
N VAL A 271 -1.11 -27.65 -0.30
CA VAL A 271 -1.33 -29.01 -0.85
C VAL A 271 -0.13 -29.52 -1.65
N SER A 272 -0.02 -30.83 -1.84
CA SER A 272 1.10 -31.44 -2.57
C SER A 272 0.94 -31.41 -4.09
N ALA A 273 -0.28 -31.24 -4.60
CA ALA A 273 -0.58 -31.12 -6.02
C ALA A 273 -1.86 -30.32 -6.24
N THR A 274 -1.96 -29.63 -7.38
CA THR A 274 -3.13 -28.86 -7.78
C THR A 274 -3.43 -29.02 -9.27
N PRO A 275 -4.72 -29.14 -9.67
CA PRO A 275 -5.10 -29.13 -11.07
C PRO A 275 -5.01 -27.73 -11.68
N VAL A 276 -4.43 -27.64 -12.88
CA VAL A 276 -4.42 -26.45 -13.72
C VAL A 276 -5.33 -26.69 -14.92
N SER A 277 -6.48 -26.01 -14.93
CA SER A 277 -7.49 -26.07 -15.98
C SER A 277 -7.66 -24.70 -16.63
N LEU A 278 -7.30 -24.59 -17.90
CA LEU A 278 -7.47 -23.39 -18.72
C LEU A 278 -8.22 -23.76 -20.01
N PRO A 279 -9.56 -23.71 -19.98
CA PRO A 279 -10.34 -24.05 -21.15
C PRO A 279 -10.30 -22.93 -22.20
N PHE A 280 -10.36 -23.27 -23.49
CA PHE A 280 -10.39 -22.28 -24.59
C PHE A 280 -9.21 -21.29 -24.50
N ILE A 281 -8.00 -21.77 -24.23
CA ILE A 281 -6.81 -20.92 -24.06
C ILE A 281 -6.25 -20.43 -25.41
N ALA A 282 -6.45 -21.21 -26.46
CA ALA A 282 -6.10 -20.86 -27.84
C ALA A 282 -7.06 -21.53 -28.83
N THR A 283 -6.96 -21.16 -30.10
CA THR A 283 -7.67 -21.81 -31.21
C THR A 283 -6.65 -22.42 -32.17
N GLY A 284 -6.70 -23.74 -32.35
CA GLY A 284 -5.92 -24.46 -33.33
C GLY A 284 -6.69 -24.68 -34.64
N PRO A 285 -6.09 -25.36 -35.63
CA PRO A 285 -6.74 -25.69 -36.90
C PRO A 285 -8.03 -26.52 -36.72
N ASP A 286 -8.04 -27.42 -35.73
CA ASP A 286 -9.13 -28.37 -35.48
C ASP A 286 -10.16 -27.87 -34.44
N GLY A 287 -10.02 -26.64 -33.95
CA GLY A 287 -10.94 -26.02 -33.00
C GLY A 287 -10.26 -25.45 -31.74
N PRO A 288 -11.04 -25.18 -30.68
CA PRO A 288 -10.51 -24.64 -29.44
C PRO A 288 -9.59 -25.63 -28.71
N LEU A 289 -8.54 -25.09 -28.11
CA LEU A 289 -7.54 -25.83 -27.34
C LEU A 289 -7.61 -25.46 -25.86
N HIS A 290 -7.18 -26.37 -25.01
CA HIS A 290 -7.30 -26.29 -23.55
C HIS A 290 -5.97 -26.72 -22.91
N ILE A 291 -5.73 -26.29 -21.68
CA ILE A 291 -4.72 -26.92 -20.81
C ILE A 291 -5.48 -27.62 -19.69
N GLU A 292 -5.25 -28.92 -19.54
CA GLU A 292 -5.74 -29.73 -18.43
C GLU A 292 -4.55 -30.55 -17.91
N THR A 293 -3.91 -30.09 -16.85
CA THR A 293 -2.75 -30.76 -16.27
C THR A 293 -2.79 -30.69 -14.75
N THR A 294 -1.95 -31.47 -14.08
CA THR A 294 -1.73 -31.38 -12.64
C THR A 294 -0.31 -30.94 -12.40
N LEU A 295 -0.13 -29.91 -11.58
CA LEU A 295 1.18 -29.49 -11.10
C LEU A 295 1.36 -30.01 -9.68
N ASP A 296 2.38 -30.82 -9.45
CA ASP A 296 2.80 -31.23 -8.11
C ASP A 296 3.90 -30.32 -7.57
N ARG A 297 4.04 -30.32 -6.23
CA ARG A 297 5.01 -29.48 -5.52
C ARG A 297 6.45 -29.84 -5.90
N GLU A 298 6.75 -31.13 -6.06
CA GLU A 298 8.10 -31.61 -6.42
C GLU A 298 8.53 -31.04 -7.78
N THR A 299 7.64 -31.06 -8.77
CA THR A 299 7.87 -30.47 -10.09
C THR A 299 8.08 -28.96 -9.96
N PHE A 300 7.21 -28.25 -9.23
CA PHE A 300 7.37 -26.81 -9.03
C PHE A 300 8.71 -26.44 -8.37
N GLU A 301 9.08 -27.12 -7.29
CA GLU A 301 10.35 -26.91 -6.59
C GLU A 301 11.54 -27.22 -7.51
N GLY A 302 11.42 -28.25 -8.36
CA GLY A 302 12.41 -28.61 -9.38
C GLY A 302 12.61 -27.57 -10.48
N LEU A 303 11.66 -26.65 -10.69
CA LEU A 303 11.77 -25.53 -11.66
C LEU A 303 12.49 -24.30 -11.11
N CYS A 304 12.70 -24.24 -9.78
CA CYS A 304 13.16 -23.06 -9.06
C CYS A 304 14.57 -23.11 -8.42
N PRO A 305 15.50 -24.08 -8.69
CA PRO A 305 16.80 -24.11 -8.01
C PRO A 305 17.61 -22.80 -8.11
N ASP A 306 17.64 -22.18 -9.28
CA ASP A 306 18.39 -20.95 -9.49
C ASP A 306 17.79 -19.74 -8.77
N LEU A 307 16.47 -19.73 -8.56
CA LEU A 307 15.81 -18.70 -7.74
C LEU A 307 16.17 -18.85 -6.27
N LEU A 308 16.24 -20.09 -5.75
CA LEU A 308 16.66 -20.36 -4.37
C LEU A 308 18.13 -19.99 -4.15
N ASP A 309 19.00 -20.26 -5.12
CA ASP A 309 20.41 -19.83 -5.08
C ASP A 309 20.52 -18.29 -5.01
N ARG A 310 19.71 -17.56 -5.79
CA ARG A 310 19.66 -16.10 -5.73
C ARG A 310 19.18 -15.56 -4.39
N LEU A 311 18.30 -16.28 -3.67
CA LEU A 311 17.88 -15.90 -2.30
C LEU A 311 19.00 -16.13 -1.27
N MET A 312 19.80 -17.19 -1.43
CA MET A 312 20.84 -17.54 -0.48
C MET A 312 21.99 -16.50 -0.44
N LEU A 313 22.37 -15.95 -1.60
CA LEU A 313 23.53 -15.07 -1.71
C LEU A 313 23.42 -13.79 -0.85
N PRO A 314 22.30 -13.03 -0.88
CA PRO A 314 22.12 -11.86 -0.01
C PRO A 314 22.13 -12.19 1.48
N VAL A 315 21.56 -13.33 1.90
CA VAL A 315 21.53 -13.73 3.32
C VAL A 315 22.95 -13.95 3.84
N GLN A 316 23.77 -14.67 3.07
CA GLN A 316 25.17 -14.89 3.43
C GLN A 316 25.97 -13.58 3.42
N ALA A 317 25.68 -12.67 2.49
CA ALA A 317 26.31 -11.35 2.44
C ALA A 317 25.96 -10.50 3.67
N ALA A 318 24.68 -10.46 4.06
CA ALA A 318 24.23 -9.74 5.25
C ALA A 318 24.89 -10.28 6.53
N LEU A 319 24.96 -11.61 6.71
CA LEU A 319 25.65 -12.22 7.84
C LEU A 319 27.12 -11.80 7.92
N ARG A 320 27.85 -11.88 6.79
CA ARG A 320 29.25 -11.42 6.72
C ARG A 320 29.40 -9.94 7.07
N ASP A 321 28.54 -9.09 6.51
CA ASP A 321 28.60 -7.64 6.71
C ASP A 321 28.28 -7.24 8.17
N SER A 322 27.37 -7.96 8.83
CA SER A 322 27.02 -7.74 10.23
C SER A 322 28.11 -8.20 11.21
N GLY A 323 29.00 -9.10 10.77
CA GLY A 323 29.96 -9.79 11.61
C GLY A 323 29.34 -10.87 12.53
N TRP A 324 28.10 -11.28 12.27
CA TRP A 324 27.40 -12.33 13.01
C TRP A 324 27.48 -13.67 12.29
N SER A 325 27.52 -14.75 13.06
CA SER A 325 27.30 -16.11 12.57
C SER A 325 25.80 -16.42 12.50
N ALA A 326 25.43 -17.51 11.82
CA ALA A 326 24.03 -17.97 11.82
C ALA A 326 23.54 -18.36 13.23
N GLU A 327 24.44 -18.84 14.08
CA GLU A 327 24.16 -19.24 15.47
C GLU A 327 23.91 -18.04 16.39
N ASP A 328 24.35 -16.84 16.00
CA ASP A 328 24.14 -15.60 16.73
C ASP A 328 22.72 -15.03 16.57
N ILE A 329 21.92 -15.54 15.63
CA ILE A 329 20.59 -15.03 15.32
C ILE A 329 19.60 -15.63 16.31
N ASP A 330 18.90 -14.79 17.08
CA ASP A 330 17.92 -15.24 18.08
C ASP A 330 16.55 -15.55 17.45
N ASP A 331 16.13 -14.74 16.48
CA ASP A 331 14.82 -14.88 15.84
C ASP A 331 14.90 -14.65 14.33
N VAL A 332 14.06 -15.39 13.59
CA VAL A 332 13.87 -15.21 12.16
C VAL A 332 12.45 -14.73 11.90
N VAL A 333 12.30 -13.60 11.21
CA VAL A 333 11.01 -12.98 10.90
C VAL A 333 10.78 -13.10 9.40
N LEU A 334 9.76 -13.87 8.99
CA LEU A 334 9.38 -13.99 7.58
C LEU A 334 8.37 -12.92 7.21
N VAL A 335 8.63 -12.24 6.10
CA VAL A 335 7.82 -11.13 5.59
C VAL A 335 7.54 -11.38 4.11
N GLY A 336 6.34 -11.00 3.65
CA GLY A 336 5.92 -11.18 2.27
C GLY A 336 5.33 -12.57 2.00
N GLY A 337 4.24 -12.60 1.22
CA GLY A 337 3.46 -13.82 0.98
C GLY A 337 4.23 -14.96 0.31
N SER A 338 5.32 -14.69 -0.41
CA SER A 338 6.14 -15.72 -1.05
C SER A 338 6.93 -16.56 -0.03
N THR A 339 7.12 -16.08 1.20
CA THR A 339 7.73 -16.87 2.29
C THR A 339 6.84 -18.01 2.80
N ARG A 340 5.58 -18.08 2.36
CA ARG A 340 4.66 -19.19 2.65
C ARG A 340 5.04 -20.47 1.90
N MET A 341 5.86 -20.37 0.84
CA MET A 341 6.29 -21.53 0.06
C MET A 341 7.18 -22.47 0.91
N PRO A 342 6.87 -23.78 1.00
CA PRO A 342 7.63 -24.74 1.79
C PRO A 342 9.13 -24.78 1.46
N MET A 343 9.51 -24.74 0.17
CA MET A 343 10.93 -24.68 -0.24
C MET A 343 11.67 -23.45 0.29
N VAL A 344 10.99 -22.30 0.42
CA VAL A 344 11.61 -21.07 0.95
C VAL A 344 11.80 -21.19 2.45
N GLN A 345 10.81 -21.69 3.17
CA GLN A 345 10.96 -21.95 4.61
C GLN A 345 12.05 -22.99 4.88
N GLN A 346 12.15 -24.02 4.04
CA GLN A 346 13.20 -25.01 4.15
C GLN A 346 14.59 -24.42 3.89
N LEU A 347 14.73 -23.55 2.88
CA LEU A 347 15.96 -22.79 2.63
C LEU A 347 16.33 -21.94 3.85
N VAL A 348 15.40 -21.24 4.46
CA VAL A 348 15.68 -20.42 5.65
C VAL A 348 16.17 -21.29 6.81
N ARG A 349 15.57 -22.46 7.03
CA ARG A 349 16.00 -23.44 8.05
C ARG A 349 17.39 -24.03 7.79
N THR A 350 17.86 -24.09 6.55
CA THR A 350 19.24 -24.54 6.27
C THR A 350 20.26 -23.43 6.51
N LEU A 351 19.83 -22.16 6.49
CA LEU A 351 20.71 -20.99 6.68
C LEU A 351 20.84 -20.58 8.14
N VAL A 352 19.78 -20.71 8.93
CA VAL A 352 19.74 -20.30 10.34
C VAL A 352 19.16 -21.45 11.19
N PRO A 353 19.76 -21.77 12.35
CA PRO A 353 19.33 -22.91 13.18
C PRO A 353 17.96 -22.74 13.84
N ASN A 354 17.45 -21.51 13.91
CA ASN A 354 16.20 -21.20 14.60
C ASN A 354 15.00 -21.23 13.65
N ASP A 355 13.88 -21.74 14.16
CA ASP A 355 12.63 -21.78 13.39
C ASP A 355 12.07 -20.37 13.17
N PRO A 356 11.47 -20.10 12.00
CA PRO A 356 10.86 -18.82 11.73
C PRO A 356 9.67 -18.51 12.65
N CYS A 357 9.64 -17.25 13.11
CA CYS A 357 8.63 -16.73 14.00
C CYS A 357 7.24 -16.77 13.35
N GLN A 358 6.26 -17.29 14.10
CA GLN A 358 4.87 -17.39 13.67
C GLN A 358 3.97 -16.28 14.26
N SER A 359 4.53 -15.36 15.05
CA SER A 359 3.73 -14.35 15.77
C SER A 359 3.37 -13.12 14.93
N VAL A 360 3.86 -13.04 13.69
CA VAL A 360 3.60 -11.91 12.78
C VAL A 360 2.91 -12.41 11.53
N ASN A 361 1.96 -11.63 11.01
CA ASN A 361 1.36 -11.91 9.71
C ASN A 361 2.27 -11.37 8.59
N PRO A 362 2.86 -12.22 7.73
CA PRO A 362 3.78 -11.79 6.68
C PRO A 362 3.19 -10.76 5.70
N ASP A 363 1.86 -10.73 5.55
CA ASP A 363 1.16 -9.85 4.62
C ASP A 363 0.81 -8.47 5.21
N GLU A 364 0.93 -8.28 6.53
CA GLU A 364 0.49 -7.06 7.24
C GLU A 364 1.62 -6.38 8.02
N VAL A 365 2.66 -7.14 8.38
CA VAL A 365 3.72 -6.73 9.32
C VAL A 365 4.46 -5.46 8.87
N VAL A 366 4.61 -5.25 7.57
CA VAL A 366 5.27 -4.06 7.01
C VAL A 366 4.43 -2.80 7.25
N ALA A 367 3.12 -2.84 6.96
CA ALA A 367 2.23 -1.69 7.19
C ALA A 367 2.09 -1.38 8.69
N ILE A 368 2.00 -2.41 9.53
CA ILE A 368 2.02 -2.29 11.00
C ILE A 368 3.29 -1.54 11.44
N GLY A 369 4.44 -1.91 10.88
CA GLY A 369 5.72 -1.26 11.14
C GLY A 369 5.76 0.21 10.74
N ALA A 370 5.19 0.53 9.57
CA ALA A 370 5.06 1.90 9.11
C ALA A 370 4.14 2.73 10.03
N ALA A 371 3.06 2.14 10.57
CA ALA A 371 2.19 2.80 11.54
C ALA A 371 2.89 3.01 12.90
N VAL A 372 3.72 2.07 13.34
CA VAL A 372 4.60 2.27 14.52
C VAL A 372 5.56 3.44 14.26
N GLN A 373 6.17 3.51 13.08
CA GLN A 373 7.04 4.62 12.71
C GLN A 373 6.31 5.96 12.67
N ALA A 374 5.04 5.99 12.23
CA ALA A 374 4.19 7.16 12.31
C ALA A 374 3.99 7.61 13.78
N GLY A 375 3.73 6.66 14.69
CA GLY A 375 3.65 6.90 16.14
C GLY A 375 4.92 7.47 16.78
N ILE A 376 6.10 7.07 16.28
CA ILE A 376 7.39 7.64 16.72
C ILE A 376 7.49 9.10 16.28
N ILE A 377 7.04 9.44 15.07
CA ILE A 377 7.07 10.80 14.51
C ILE A 377 6.10 11.73 15.24
N THR A 378 4.88 11.28 15.55
CA THR A 378 3.90 12.08 16.32
C THR A 378 4.27 12.22 17.79
N GLY A 379 5.18 11.37 18.30
CA GLY A 379 5.59 11.36 19.69
C GLY A 379 4.65 10.59 20.61
N ASP A 380 3.76 9.76 20.05
CA ASP A 380 2.90 8.82 20.77
C ASP A 380 3.72 7.63 21.29
N LEU A 381 4.80 7.26 20.59
CA LEU A 381 5.73 6.17 20.95
C LEU A 381 7.14 6.73 21.21
N ARG A 382 7.36 7.31 22.40
CA ARG A 382 8.60 8.04 22.74
C ARG A 382 9.80 7.15 23.11
N ASP A 383 9.54 5.91 23.50
CA ASP A 383 10.58 4.99 23.99
C ASP A 383 11.23 4.17 22.86
N LEU A 384 10.84 4.40 21.61
CA LEU A 384 11.37 3.68 20.46
C LEU A 384 12.31 4.57 19.64
N LEU A 385 13.47 4.03 19.29
CA LEU A 385 14.46 4.70 18.46
C LEU A 385 14.94 3.77 17.35
N LEU A 386 14.92 4.27 16.12
CA LEU A 386 15.34 3.53 14.93
C LEU A 386 16.64 4.11 14.35
N ASN A 387 17.68 3.28 14.31
CA ASN A 387 18.93 3.54 13.61
C ASN A 387 19.00 2.65 12.35
N ASP A 388 18.70 3.26 11.19
CA ASP A 388 18.77 2.59 9.90
C ASP A 388 20.14 2.81 9.23
N VAL A 389 20.40 2.16 8.09
CA VAL A 389 21.67 2.21 7.36
C VAL A 389 21.48 2.47 5.85
N THR A 390 22.52 2.96 5.17
CA THR A 390 22.53 3.01 3.70
C THR A 390 22.81 1.62 3.10
N PRO A 391 22.03 1.13 2.12
CA PRO A 391 22.19 -0.23 1.57
C PRO A 391 23.40 -0.40 0.65
N LEU A 392 23.89 0.70 0.06
CA LEU A 392 24.95 0.71 -0.94
C LEU A 392 26.01 1.75 -0.62
N SER A 393 27.25 1.45 -1.00
CA SER A 393 28.37 2.37 -0.86
C SER A 393 28.21 3.55 -1.81
N LEU A 394 28.52 4.74 -1.31
CA LEU A 394 28.52 5.99 -2.05
C LEU A 394 29.94 6.50 -2.20
N GLY A 395 30.27 6.92 -3.43
CA GLY A 395 31.61 7.34 -3.76
C GLY A 395 31.65 8.28 -4.96
N LEU A 396 32.88 8.58 -5.38
CA LEU A 396 33.16 9.45 -6.49
C LEU A 396 34.18 8.85 -7.45
N GLU A 397 34.08 9.23 -8.71
CA GLU A 397 35.05 8.86 -9.73
C GLU A 397 36.36 9.59 -9.52
N THR A 398 37.46 8.84 -9.55
CA THR A 398 38.82 9.38 -9.52
C THR A 398 39.53 9.19 -10.85
N ILE A 399 40.67 9.87 -11.01
CA ILE A 399 41.50 9.75 -12.21
C ILE A 399 41.83 8.27 -12.45
N GLY A 400 41.57 7.78 -13.65
CA GLY A 400 41.72 6.36 -14.00
C GLY A 400 40.42 5.54 -13.92
N GLY A 401 39.28 6.18 -13.62
CA GLY A 401 37.96 5.54 -13.64
C GLY A 401 37.66 4.67 -12.42
N LEU A 402 38.45 4.81 -11.34
CA LEU A 402 38.24 4.07 -10.09
C LEU A 402 37.22 4.78 -9.21
N MET A 403 36.37 4.00 -8.55
CA MET A 403 35.45 4.48 -7.52
C MET A 403 36.18 4.64 -6.18
N LYS A 404 36.22 5.87 -5.67
CA LYS A 404 36.63 6.15 -4.29
C LYS A 404 35.40 6.19 -3.41
N VAL A 405 35.23 5.19 -2.56
CA VAL A 405 34.13 5.12 -1.58
C VAL A 405 34.37 6.14 -0.45
N LEU A 406 33.34 6.94 -0.13
CA LEU A 406 33.33 7.89 0.97
C LEU A 406 32.43 7.42 2.12
N ILE A 407 31.26 6.88 1.77
CA ILE A 407 30.33 6.28 2.73
C ILE A 407 30.15 4.83 2.34
N PRO A 408 30.73 3.87 3.09
CA PRO A 408 30.51 2.45 2.84
C PRO A 408 29.05 2.05 3.04
N ARG A 409 28.60 0.98 2.38
CA ARG A 409 27.31 0.35 2.68
C ARG A 409 27.21 -0.04 4.15
N ASN A 410 25.98 -0.16 4.64
CA ASN A 410 25.63 -0.42 6.04
C ASN A 410 26.11 0.66 7.03
N THR A 411 26.50 1.84 6.55
CA THR A 411 26.77 2.99 7.45
C THR A 411 25.45 3.50 8.03
N PRO A 412 25.35 3.69 9.37
CA PRO A 412 24.15 4.26 10.00
C PRO A 412 23.81 5.64 9.45
N ILE A 413 22.52 5.90 9.23
CA ILE A 413 21.99 7.18 8.74
C ILE A 413 21.13 7.86 9.82
N PRO A 414 21.12 9.20 9.92
CA PRO A 414 21.81 10.17 9.05
C PRO A 414 23.33 10.23 9.29
N VAL A 415 24.10 10.54 8.24
CA VAL A 415 25.56 10.63 8.31
C VAL A 415 26.13 11.69 7.38
N ARG A 416 27.22 12.33 7.81
CA ARG A 416 28.03 13.23 6.98
C ARG A 416 29.48 12.73 6.92
N GLN A 417 29.99 12.51 5.72
CA GLN A 417 31.41 12.21 5.49
C GLN A 417 32.01 13.17 4.47
N SER A 418 33.29 13.47 4.59
CA SER A 418 33.96 14.34 3.60
C SER A 418 35.39 13.92 3.38
N ASP A 419 35.85 14.09 2.14
CA ASP A 419 37.24 13.87 1.76
C ASP A 419 37.76 15.06 0.93
N VAL A 420 39.08 15.21 0.83
CA VAL A 420 39.73 16.33 0.15
C VAL A 420 40.41 15.84 -1.12
N PHE A 421 39.99 16.43 -2.24
CA PHE A 421 40.51 16.18 -3.58
C PHE A 421 41.28 17.39 -4.09
N SER A 422 41.96 17.22 -5.22
CA SER A 422 42.69 18.29 -5.90
C SER A 422 42.57 18.18 -7.42
N THR A 423 42.96 19.24 -8.12
CA THR A 423 43.04 19.28 -9.58
C THR A 423 43.98 18.24 -10.17
N SER A 424 43.58 17.70 -11.31
CA SER A 424 44.30 16.69 -12.11
C SER A 424 45.26 17.33 -13.13
N GLU A 425 45.08 18.62 -13.44
CA GLU A 425 45.91 19.37 -14.40
C GLU A 425 46.38 20.73 -13.84
N PRO A 426 47.53 21.26 -14.31
CA PRO A 426 47.95 22.62 -13.99
C PRO A 426 46.98 23.67 -14.53
N ASN A 427 46.73 24.74 -13.76
CA ASN A 427 45.84 25.85 -14.13
C ASN A 427 44.39 25.43 -14.44
N GLN A 428 43.96 24.26 -13.95
CA GLN A 428 42.59 23.78 -14.09
C GLN A 428 41.62 24.71 -13.37
N SER A 429 40.73 25.36 -14.12
CA SER A 429 39.78 26.35 -13.62
C SER A 429 38.48 25.76 -13.07
N SER A 430 38.33 24.43 -13.11
CA SER A 430 37.14 23.72 -12.64
C SER A 430 37.37 22.24 -12.44
N VAL A 431 36.70 21.64 -11.46
CA VAL A 431 36.70 20.19 -11.21
C VAL A 431 35.30 19.64 -11.45
N GLU A 432 35.21 18.54 -12.20
CA GLU A 432 33.99 17.75 -12.34
C GLU A 432 33.95 16.68 -11.24
N ILE A 433 32.80 16.55 -10.60
CA ILE A 433 32.54 15.61 -9.52
C ILE A 433 31.44 14.68 -10.01
N HIS A 434 31.77 13.40 -10.14
CA HIS A 434 30.86 12.37 -10.58
C HIS A 434 30.58 11.42 -9.43
N VAL A 435 29.32 11.37 -9.00
CA VAL A 435 28.84 10.63 -7.85
C VAL A 435 28.30 9.28 -8.29
N TRP A 436 28.71 8.22 -7.60
CA TRP A 436 28.39 6.84 -7.91
C TRP A 436 27.88 6.07 -6.69
N GLN A 437 27.03 5.08 -6.92
CA GLN A 437 26.52 4.15 -5.92
C GLN A 437 26.77 2.70 -6.36
N GLY A 438 27.39 1.91 -5.49
CA GLY A 438 27.64 0.49 -5.73
C GLY A 438 28.97 -0.02 -5.14
N GLU A 439 29.24 -1.30 -5.34
CA GLU A 439 30.36 -2.03 -4.72
C GLU A 439 31.47 -2.42 -5.71
N ARG A 440 31.35 -2.03 -6.99
CA ARG A 440 32.36 -2.35 -8.01
C ARG A 440 33.53 -1.37 -7.90
N GLN A 441 34.73 -1.83 -8.22
CA GLN A 441 35.94 -1.00 -8.13
C GLN A 441 36.02 0.06 -9.24
N MET A 442 35.54 -0.28 -10.44
CA MET A 442 35.45 0.66 -11.56
C MET A 442 34.18 1.48 -11.43
N ALA A 443 34.29 2.80 -11.53
CA ALA A 443 33.16 3.71 -11.41
C ALA A 443 32.07 3.40 -12.44
N ALA A 444 32.46 3.12 -13.70
CA ALA A 444 31.54 2.81 -14.80
C ALA A 444 30.69 1.55 -14.60
N ASP A 445 31.10 0.64 -13.71
CA ASP A 445 30.35 -0.60 -13.41
C ASP A 445 29.34 -0.40 -12.25
N ASN A 446 29.26 0.82 -11.70
CA ASN A 446 28.33 1.19 -10.64
C ASN A 446 27.21 2.08 -11.19
N LYS A 447 26.21 2.38 -10.35
CA LYS A 447 25.13 3.28 -10.73
C LYS A 447 25.59 4.73 -10.62
N SER A 448 25.58 5.45 -11.74
CA SER A 448 25.79 6.92 -11.72
C SER A 448 24.58 7.57 -11.07
N LEU A 449 24.82 8.44 -10.07
CA LEU A 449 23.78 9.23 -9.44
C LEU A 449 23.73 10.67 -9.96
N GLY A 450 24.85 11.19 -10.47
CA GLY A 450 24.89 12.53 -11.05
C GLY A 450 26.30 13.09 -11.18
N ARG A 451 26.44 14.09 -12.05
CA ARG A 451 27.70 14.82 -12.27
C ARG A 451 27.48 16.31 -12.11
N PHE A 452 28.42 17.01 -11.50
CA PHE A 452 28.39 18.46 -11.42
C PHE A 452 29.79 19.07 -11.40
N ARG A 453 29.87 20.34 -11.80
CA ARG A 453 31.13 21.04 -11.99
C ARG A 453 31.27 22.17 -10.98
N LEU A 454 32.33 22.13 -10.19
CA LEU A 454 32.78 23.27 -9.39
C LEU A 454 33.68 24.14 -10.27
N SER A 455 33.21 25.33 -10.64
CA SER A 455 33.91 26.24 -11.53
C SER A 455 34.57 27.41 -10.79
N GLY A 456 35.53 28.04 -11.46
CA GLY A 456 36.19 29.25 -10.96
C GLY A 456 37.25 28.96 -9.88
N ILE A 457 37.98 27.86 -10.05
CA ILE A 457 39.17 27.54 -9.27
C ILE A 457 40.32 28.44 -9.78
N PRO A 458 41.06 29.14 -8.89
CA PRO A 458 42.19 29.98 -9.32
C PRO A 458 43.29 29.16 -10.01
N PRO A 459 44.00 29.72 -11.00
CA PRO A 459 45.13 29.03 -11.63
C PRO A 459 46.21 28.67 -10.59
N ALA A 460 46.47 27.38 -10.44
CA ALA A 460 47.48 26.84 -9.53
C ALA A 460 48.13 25.59 -10.14
N PRO A 461 49.33 25.19 -9.69
CA PRO A 461 49.92 23.91 -10.06
C PRO A 461 48.98 22.75 -9.72
N ARG A 462 49.09 21.65 -10.49
CA ARG A 462 48.38 20.39 -10.20
C ARG A 462 48.63 19.96 -8.76
N GLY A 463 47.60 19.56 -8.03
CA GLY A 463 47.74 19.06 -6.66
C GLY A 463 47.63 20.14 -5.56
N VAL A 464 47.54 21.42 -5.93
CA VAL A 464 47.51 22.54 -4.95
C VAL A 464 46.10 22.92 -4.50
N PRO A 465 45.09 23.08 -5.39
CA PRO A 465 43.73 23.41 -4.96
C PRO A 465 43.14 22.32 -4.06
N GLN A 466 42.56 22.70 -2.92
CA GLN A 466 41.94 21.76 -1.98
C GLN A 466 40.42 21.80 -2.11
N ILE A 467 39.89 20.83 -2.86
CA ILE A 467 38.45 20.67 -3.09
C ILE A 467 37.91 19.66 -2.09
N GLN A 468 37.25 20.14 -1.03
CA GLN A 468 36.56 19.26 -0.09
C GLN A 468 35.20 18.86 -0.67
N VAL A 469 34.96 17.56 -0.79
CA VAL A 469 33.66 17.03 -1.18
C VAL A 469 33.05 16.33 0.04
N ALA A 470 31.86 16.76 0.44
CA ALA A 470 31.11 16.20 1.56
C ALA A 470 29.82 15.55 1.06
N PHE A 471 29.56 14.35 1.55
CA PHE A 471 28.35 13.58 1.30
C PHE A 471 27.53 13.60 2.59
N ASP A 472 26.30 14.04 2.49
CA ASP A 472 25.32 14.16 3.57
C ASP A 472 24.15 13.24 3.23
N ILE A 473 23.88 12.22 4.05
CA ILE A 473 22.70 11.36 3.92
C ILE A 473 21.75 11.67 5.07
N ASP A 474 20.49 11.97 4.76
CA ASP A 474 19.46 12.25 5.75
C ASP A 474 18.80 10.97 6.32
N ALA A 475 17.82 11.13 7.20
CA ALA A 475 17.09 10.00 7.81
C ALA A 475 16.19 9.22 6.83
N ASN A 476 16.00 9.75 5.61
CA ASN A 476 15.23 9.13 4.54
C ASN A 476 16.12 8.40 3.52
N GLY A 477 17.45 8.48 3.70
CA GLY A 477 18.42 7.94 2.77
C GLY A 477 18.70 8.83 1.55
N ILE A 478 18.28 10.10 1.56
CA ILE A 478 18.48 11.04 0.44
C ILE A 478 19.88 11.65 0.52
N LEU A 479 20.59 11.65 -0.61
CA LEU A 479 21.97 12.13 -0.71
C LEU A 479 22.06 13.61 -1.12
N GLN A 480 22.78 14.40 -0.33
CA GLN A 480 23.26 15.74 -0.68
C GLN A 480 24.78 15.72 -0.82
N VAL A 481 25.29 16.26 -1.94
CA VAL A 481 26.73 16.35 -2.19
C VAL A 481 27.16 17.80 -2.27
N ASN A 482 28.11 18.16 -1.42
CA ASN A 482 28.61 19.52 -1.23
C ASN A 482 30.09 19.58 -1.58
N ALA A 483 30.45 20.34 -2.61
CA ALA A 483 31.83 20.63 -2.97
C ALA A 483 32.24 22.04 -2.52
N THR A 484 33.35 22.16 -1.81
CA THR A 484 33.89 23.44 -1.33
C THR A 484 35.37 23.53 -1.68
N ASP A 485 35.75 24.57 -2.42
CA ASP A 485 37.16 24.97 -2.53
C ASP A 485 37.58 25.65 -1.23
N ARG A 486 38.47 25.01 -0.47
CA ARG A 486 38.95 25.51 0.82
C ARG A 486 39.82 26.76 0.70
N THR A 487 40.37 27.04 -0.49
CA THR A 487 41.23 28.21 -0.71
C THR A 487 40.42 29.47 -0.98
N THR A 488 39.33 29.35 -1.75
CA THR A 488 38.48 30.48 -2.13
C THR A 488 37.19 30.59 -1.32
N GLY A 489 36.82 29.54 -0.59
CA GLY A 489 35.53 29.43 0.10
C GLY A 489 34.34 29.23 -0.84
N ARG A 490 34.57 29.11 -2.15
CA ARG A 490 33.51 28.85 -3.13
C ARG A 490 32.91 27.48 -2.90
N LYS A 491 31.58 27.43 -2.96
CA LYS A 491 30.81 26.21 -2.76
C LYS A 491 29.95 25.94 -3.98
N GLN A 492 29.81 24.67 -4.31
CA GLN A 492 28.79 24.18 -5.19
C GLN A 492 28.16 22.96 -4.53
N SER A 493 26.86 23.00 -4.36
CA SER A 493 26.08 21.90 -3.79
C SER A 493 25.12 21.37 -4.84
N VAL A 494 24.94 20.06 -4.84
CA VAL A 494 23.88 19.40 -5.60
C VAL A 494 23.18 18.45 -4.64
N THR A 495 21.89 18.67 -4.46
CA THR A 495 21.03 17.61 -3.92
C THR A 495 20.90 16.61 -5.04
N ILE A 496 21.47 15.42 -4.82
CA ILE A 496 21.34 14.32 -5.76
C ILE A 496 19.95 13.75 -5.51
N GLN A 497 18.95 14.43 -6.04
CA GLN A 497 17.63 13.87 -6.27
C GLN A 497 17.83 13.03 -7.53
N GLY A 498 18.12 11.75 -7.35
CA GLY A 498 18.29 10.79 -8.42
C GLY A 498 17.17 11.00 -9.40
N GLY A 499 17.54 11.41 -10.63
CA GLY A 499 16.65 12.07 -11.57
C GLY A 499 15.26 11.48 -11.51
N SER A 500 14.33 12.22 -10.89
CA SER A 500 12.95 11.77 -10.86
C SER A 500 12.53 11.58 -12.31
N THR A 501 11.83 10.48 -12.56
CA THR A 501 11.25 10.20 -13.87
C THR A 501 10.21 11.26 -14.26
N LEU A 502 9.81 12.10 -13.30
CA LEU A 502 9.03 13.33 -13.47
C LEU A 502 9.86 14.55 -13.09
N ASN A 503 9.84 15.59 -13.94
CA ASN A 503 10.34 16.90 -13.52
C ASN A 503 9.27 17.68 -12.72
N GLU A 504 9.67 18.75 -12.01
CA GLU A 504 8.72 19.52 -11.18
C GLU A 504 7.58 20.13 -12.02
N ASP A 505 7.82 20.53 -13.26
CA ASP A 505 6.77 21.05 -14.14
C ASP A 505 5.73 19.96 -14.50
N GLU A 506 6.19 18.73 -14.75
CA GLU A 506 5.34 17.55 -14.96
C GLU A 506 4.56 17.21 -13.69
N ILE A 507 5.19 17.25 -12.51
CA ILE A 507 4.51 17.04 -11.22
C ILE A 507 3.40 18.08 -11.03
N GLN A 508 3.69 19.36 -11.24
CA GLN A 508 2.68 20.43 -11.11
C GLN A 508 1.54 20.26 -12.11
N ALA A 509 1.84 19.89 -13.36
CA ALA A 509 0.82 19.61 -14.37
C ALA A 509 -0.08 18.44 -13.97
N LEU A 510 0.51 17.35 -13.44
CA LEU A 510 -0.23 16.18 -12.97
C LEU A 510 -1.05 16.47 -11.71
N LEU A 511 -0.54 17.28 -10.78
CA LEU A 511 -1.29 17.74 -9.62
C LEU A 511 -2.51 18.58 -10.03
N ALA A 512 -2.33 19.54 -10.94
CA ALA A 512 -3.43 20.34 -11.46
C ALA A 512 -4.48 19.50 -12.20
N GLU A 513 -4.03 18.50 -12.97
CA GLU A 513 -4.93 17.54 -13.61
C GLU A 513 -5.69 16.67 -12.57
N ALA A 514 -4.98 16.19 -11.55
CA ALA A 514 -5.56 15.39 -10.49
C ALA A 514 -6.61 16.15 -9.68
N GLU A 515 -6.37 17.44 -9.39
CA GLU A 515 -7.34 18.32 -8.74
C GLU A 515 -8.58 18.53 -9.61
N ALA A 516 -8.40 18.80 -10.91
CA ALA A 516 -9.51 18.99 -11.85
C ALA A 516 -10.38 17.73 -11.97
N ARG A 517 -9.76 16.54 -11.98
CA ARG A 517 -10.46 15.26 -12.03
C ARG A 517 -11.10 14.88 -10.70
N ALA A 518 -10.49 15.23 -9.57
CA ALA A 518 -11.04 14.95 -8.24
C ALA A 518 -12.43 15.58 -8.02
N ASP A 519 -12.66 16.78 -8.57
CA ASP A 519 -13.97 17.43 -8.52
C ASP A 519 -15.01 16.71 -9.40
N GLU A 520 -14.60 16.21 -10.57
CA GLU A 520 -15.44 15.42 -11.46
C GLU A 520 -15.80 14.06 -10.82
N ASP A 521 -14.80 13.38 -10.26
CA ASP A 521 -14.94 12.10 -9.56
C ASP A 521 -15.84 12.24 -8.32
N ARG A 522 -15.69 13.33 -7.54
CA ARG A 522 -16.59 13.64 -6.41
C ARG A 522 -18.04 13.79 -6.87
N ARG A 523 -18.29 14.50 -7.98
CA ARG A 523 -19.65 14.66 -8.53
C ARG A 523 -20.22 13.34 -9.02
N ARG A 524 -19.40 12.54 -9.70
CA ARG A 524 -19.80 11.23 -10.22
C ARG A 524 -20.08 10.23 -9.09
N ARG A 525 -19.25 10.21 -8.04
CA ARG A 525 -19.48 9.41 -6.82
C ARG A 525 -20.77 9.81 -6.12
N ALA A 526 -20.99 11.10 -5.90
CA ALA A 526 -22.24 11.60 -5.32
C ALA A 526 -23.48 11.17 -6.13
N THR A 527 -23.36 11.14 -7.46
CA THR A 527 -24.42 10.68 -8.38
C THR A 527 -24.74 9.20 -8.17
N ILE A 528 -23.70 8.36 -8.09
CA ILE A 528 -23.84 6.91 -7.88
C ILE A 528 -24.40 6.60 -6.48
N GLU A 529 -23.89 7.26 -5.44
CA GLU A 529 -24.38 7.08 -4.06
C GLU A 529 -25.86 7.46 -3.91
N ARG A 530 -26.30 8.55 -4.55
CA ARG A 530 -27.71 8.94 -4.60
C ARG A 530 -28.58 7.89 -5.29
N ARG A 531 -28.14 7.37 -6.44
CA ARG A 531 -28.85 6.28 -7.14
C ARG A 531 -28.93 5.00 -6.31
N ASN A 532 -27.84 4.60 -5.67
CA ASN A 532 -27.81 3.42 -4.79
C ASN A 532 -28.72 3.60 -3.56
N SER A 533 -28.76 4.79 -2.99
CA SER A 533 -29.66 5.14 -1.88
C SER A 533 -31.13 5.04 -2.31
N ALA A 534 -31.46 5.55 -3.50
CA ALA A 534 -32.79 5.44 -4.09
C ALA A 534 -33.20 3.97 -4.36
N LEU A 535 -32.31 3.16 -4.93
CA LEU A 535 -32.53 1.71 -5.13
C LEU A 535 -32.79 0.98 -3.80
N THR A 536 -32.02 1.32 -2.76
CA THR A 536 -32.19 0.75 -1.42
C THR A 536 -33.56 1.12 -0.84
N LEU A 537 -33.99 2.37 -1.00
CA LEU A 537 -35.29 2.84 -0.55
C LEU A 537 -36.45 2.15 -1.28
N VAL A 538 -36.32 1.93 -2.59
CA VAL A 538 -37.29 1.15 -3.39
C VAL A 538 -37.42 -0.27 -2.83
N ALA A 539 -36.30 -0.96 -2.59
CA ALA A 539 -36.33 -2.31 -2.03
C ALA A 539 -36.96 -2.37 -0.62
N GLN A 540 -36.74 -1.33 0.20
CA GLN A 540 -37.41 -1.18 1.50
C GLN A 540 -38.91 -0.95 1.34
N ALA A 541 -39.31 -0.11 0.38
CA ALA A 541 -40.71 0.17 0.09
C ALA A 541 -41.47 -1.08 -0.36
N GLU A 542 -40.88 -1.88 -1.25
CA GLU A 542 -41.44 -3.17 -1.67
C GLU A 542 -41.63 -4.13 -0.49
N ARG A 543 -40.65 -4.23 0.41
CA ARG A 543 -40.76 -5.08 1.60
C ARG A 543 -41.91 -4.61 2.49
N ARG A 544 -42.02 -3.31 2.72
CA ARG A 544 -43.11 -2.74 3.54
C ARG A 544 -44.49 -2.92 2.93
N LEU A 545 -44.61 -2.83 1.60
CA LEU A 545 -45.86 -3.14 0.90
C LEU A 545 -46.25 -4.61 1.06
N ARG A 546 -45.28 -5.54 0.94
CA ARG A 546 -45.51 -6.96 1.21
C ARG A 546 -45.97 -7.22 2.64
N ASP A 547 -45.30 -6.62 3.63
CA ASP A 547 -45.67 -6.75 5.04
C ASP A 547 -47.08 -6.22 5.31
N ALA A 548 -47.41 -5.04 4.77
CA ALA A 548 -48.73 -4.44 4.91
C ALA A 548 -49.85 -5.29 4.28
N ALA A 549 -49.58 -5.92 3.13
CA ALA A 549 -50.52 -6.83 2.47
C ALA A 549 -50.75 -8.13 3.26
N LEU A 550 -49.71 -8.64 3.96
CA LEU A 550 -49.82 -9.81 4.83
C LEU A 550 -50.59 -9.50 6.12
N GLU A 551 -50.38 -8.32 6.72
CA GLU A 551 -51.00 -7.94 7.99
C GLU A 551 -52.48 -7.56 7.84
N PHE A 552 -52.85 -6.83 6.79
CA PHE A 552 -54.19 -6.24 6.67
C PHE A 552 -55.01 -6.76 5.48
N GLY A 553 -54.45 -7.72 4.72
CA GLY A 553 -55.04 -8.21 3.48
C GLY A 553 -55.03 -7.17 2.34
N PRO A 554 -55.52 -7.54 1.15
CA PRO A 554 -55.41 -6.71 -0.06
C PRO A 554 -56.24 -5.41 -0.04
N TYR A 555 -57.04 -5.17 1.01
CA TYR A 555 -57.92 -3.99 1.12
C TYR A 555 -57.55 -3.07 2.30
N GLY A 556 -56.53 -3.41 3.10
CA GLY A 556 -56.04 -2.57 4.19
C GLY A 556 -55.20 -1.40 3.68
N ALA A 557 -55.42 -0.19 4.20
CA ALA A 557 -54.64 1.01 3.86
C ALA A 557 -54.49 1.30 2.35
N GLU A 558 -55.47 0.93 1.51
CA GLU A 558 -55.40 0.97 0.03
C GLU A 558 -54.92 2.32 -0.54
N ARG A 559 -55.36 3.43 0.06
CA ARG A 559 -54.94 4.79 -0.35
C ARG A 559 -53.44 5.03 -0.12
N GLN A 560 -52.90 4.55 0.99
CA GLN A 560 -51.49 4.72 1.35
C GLN A 560 -50.61 3.73 0.60
N GLN A 561 -51.09 2.50 0.39
CA GLN A 561 -50.39 1.50 -0.43
C GLN A 561 -50.22 2.00 -1.87
N ARG A 562 -51.30 2.51 -2.50
CA ARG A 562 -51.22 3.11 -3.85
C ARG A 562 -50.28 4.32 -3.92
N ALA A 563 -50.25 5.15 -2.87
CA ALA A 563 -49.35 6.30 -2.83
C ALA A 563 -47.87 5.87 -2.82
N VAL A 564 -47.54 4.80 -2.08
CA VAL A 564 -46.19 4.21 -2.07
C VAL A 564 -45.87 3.53 -3.41
N GLU A 565 -46.80 2.79 -4.00
CA GLU A 565 -46.61 2.15 -5.32
C GLU A 565 -46.33 3.17 -6.43
N MET A 566 -47.08 4.28 -6.45
CA MET A 566 -46.86 5.36 -7.41
C MET A 566 -45.52 6.04 -7.20
N ALA A 567 -45.20 6.46 -5.97
CA ALA A 567 -43.93 7.11 -5.68
C ALA A 567 -42.72 6.20 -5.93
N MET A 568 -42.87 4.88 -5.71
CA MET A 568 -41.84 3.89 -6.01
C MET A 568 -41.58 3.79 -7.52
N ARG A 569 -42.66 3.81 -8.31
CA ARG A 569 -42.56 3.81 -9.77
C ARG A 569 -41.90 5.08 -10.29
N ASP A 570 -42.26 6.25 -9.75
CA ASP A 570 -41.64 7.52 -10.12
C ASP A 570 -40.12 7.50 -9.85
N VAL A 571 -39.69 6.94 -8.71
CA VAL A 571 -38.26 6.74 -8.40
C VAL A 571 -37.60 5.75 -9.37
N GLN A 572 -38.26 4.65 -9.73
CA GLN A 572 -37.74 3.67 -10.69
C GLN A 572 -37.58 4.26 -12.10
N ASP A 573 -38.56 5.02 -12.58
CA ASP A 573 -38.54 5.66 -13.89
C ASP A 573 -37.44 6.74 -13.97
N LEU A 574 -37.17 7.45 -12.85
CA LEU A 574 -36.10 8.46 -12.76
C LEU A 574 -34.71 7.86 -12.53
N LEU A 575 -34.61 6.65 -11.96
CA LEU A 575 -33.34 5.92 -11.86
C LEU A 575 -32.75 5.56 -13.23
N GLU A 576 -33.60 5.40 -14.24
CA GLU A 576 -33.21 5.17 -15.64
C GLU A 576 -32.81 6.46 -16.37
N GLN A 577 -33.02 7.63 -15.75
CA GLN A 577 -32.73 8.95 -16.32
C GLN A 577 -31.47 9.59 -15.69
N GLU A 578 -30.94 10.64 -16.32
CA GLU A 578 -29.75 11.37 -15.86
C GLU A 578 -30.06 12.60 -14.99
N ASP A 579 -31.34 12.84 -14.64
CA ASP A 579 -31.73 14.00 -13.82
C ASP A 579 -31.69 13.71 -12.31
N LEU A 580 -30.62 14.18 -11.66
CA LEU A 580 -30.41 14.03 -10.22
C LEU A 580 -31.36 14.86 -9.36
N GLN A 581 -31.82 16.01 -9.84
CA GLN A 581 -32.69 16.89 -9.03
C GLN A 581 -34.09 16.31 -8.97
N GLU A 582 -34.61 15.83 -10.09
CA GLU A 582 -35.91 15.16 -10.12
C GLU A 582 -35.89 13.85 -9.32
N LEU A 583 -34.79 13.09 -9.40
CA LEU A 583 -34.62 11.88 -8.59
C LEU A 583 -34.68 12.18 -7.08
N GLU A 584 -34.03 13.24 -6.60
CA GLU A 584 -34.08 13.62 -5.18
C GLU A 584 -35.48 14.03 -4.71
N LEU A 585 -36.24 14.73 -5.56
CA LEU A 585 -37.63 15.09 -5.28
C LEU A 585 -38.51 13.84 -5.20
N ALA A 586 -38.35 12.89 -6.13
CA ALA A 586 -39.10 11.64 -6.11
C ALA A 586 -38.73 10.75 -4.91
N VAL A 587 -37.45 10.68 -4.55
CA VAL A 587 -36.98 9.98 -3.33
C VAL A 587 -37.63 10.56 -2.08
N SER A 588 -37.68 11.89 -1.97
CA SER A 588 -38.35 12.58 -0.86
C SER A 588 -39.85 12.25 -0.83
N GLY A 589 -40.51 12.24 -1.99
CA GLY A 589 -41.90 11.83 -2.13
C GLY A 589 -42.17 10.38 -1.70
N LEU A 590 -41.27 9.45 -2.04
CA LEU A 590 -41.34 8.05 -1.60
C LEU A 590 -41.16 7.92 -0.08
N GLN A 591 -40.23 8.67 0.52
CA GLN A 591 -40.06 8.70 1.98
C GLN A 591 -41.32 9.21 2.69
N GLU A 592 -41.93 10.28 2.20
CA GLU A 592 -43.19 10.80 2.74
C GLU A 592 -44.34 9.79 2.62
N ALA A 593 -44.45 9.12 1.47
CA ALA A 593 -45.45 8.07 1.25
C ALA A 593 -45.26 6.89 2.22
N LEU A 594 -44.02 6.45 2.42
CA LEU A 594 -43.67 5.38 3.37
C LEU A 594 -43.98 5.79 4.81
N PHE A 595 -43.67 7.04 5.19
CA PHE A 595 -44.03 7.55 6.51
C PHE A 595 -45.55 7.57 6.71
N GLY A 596 -46.30 7.99 5.69
CA GLY A 596 -47.76 7.96 5.68
C GLY A 596 -48.34 6.55 5.84
N LEU A 597 -47.75 5.57 5.16
CA LEU A 597 -48.11 4.15 5.30
C LEU A 597 -47.81 3.65 6.71
N ASN A 598 -46.59 3.82 7.21
CA ASN A 598 -46.18 3.37 8.55
C ASN A 598 -47.02 3.98 9.67
N ARG A 599 -47.36 5.27 9.57
CA ARG A 599 -48.24 5.95 10.54
C ARG A 599 -49.63 5.34 10.57
N ARG A 600 -50.17 4.95 9.40
CA ARG A 600 -51.48 4.30 9.31
C ARG A 600 -51.44 2.87 9.86
N LEU A 601 -50.43 2.09 9.51
CA LEU A 601 -50.22 0.74 10.05
C LEU A 601 -50.13 0.77 11.59
N THR A 602 -49.41 1.74 12.14
CA THR A 602 -49.27 1.92 13.60
C THR A 602 -50.59 2.35 14.27
N ALA A 603 -51.37 3.22 13.62
CA ALA A 603 -52.68 3.63 14.12
C ALA A 603 -53.68 2.47 14.12
N GLU A 604 -53.70 1.64 13.07
CA GLU A 604 -54.58 0.46 12.99
C GLU A 604 -54.19 -0.61 14.03
N ARG A 605 -52.89 -0.85 14.29
CA ARG A 605 -52.43 -1.72 15.41
C ARG A 605 -52.89 -1.26 16.79
N ARG A 606 -52.92 0.06 17.04
CA ARG A 606 -53.47 0.61 18.30
C ARG A 606 -54.99 0.44 18.42
N THR A 607 -55.69 0.22 17.31
CA THR A 607 -57.15 0.09 17.28
C THR A 607 -57.59 -1.37 17.49
N GLU A 608 -56.76 -2.36 17.11
CA GLU A 608 -56.98 -3.79 17.43
C GLU A 608 -56.64 -4.17 18.89
N SER A 609 -55.93 -3.31 19.61
CA SER A 609 -55.59 -3.49 21.03
C SER A 609 -56.72 -3.04 21.97
N GLY A 610 -57.91 -3.66 21.85
CA GLY A 610 -59.04 -3.51 22.78
C GLY A 610 -58.95 -4.46 23.99
N PRO A 611 -59.64 -4.18 25.13
CA PRO A 611 -59.27 -4.66 26.48
C PRO A 611 -59.41 -6.16 26.79
N LEU A 612 -59.71 -7.02 25.81
CA LEU A 612 -60.10 -8.41 26.05
C LEU A 612 -59.06 -9.47 25.63
N GLN A 613 -57.89 -9.06 25.15
CA GLN A 613 -56.79 -9.98 24.82
C GLN A 613 -55.61 -9.93 25.80
N GLY A 614 -55.73 -9.19 26.91
CA GLY A 614 -54.70 -9.06 27.96
C GLY A 614 -54.66 -10.19 29.00
N LEU A 615 -55.59 -11.15 28.96
CA LEU A 615 -55.68 -12.23 29.97
C LEU A 615 -55.09 -13.58 29.51
N LYS A 616 -54.70 -13.73 28.24
CA LYS A 616 -54.03 -14.94 27.75
C LYS A 616 -52.52 -14.78 27.55
N SER A 617 -52.02 -13.57 27.37
CA SER A 617 -50.57 -13.32 27.23
C SER A 617 -49.83 -13.29 28.56
N THR A 618 -50.50 -12.94 29.66
CA THR A 618 -49.90 -12.88 31.02
C THR A 618 -49.56 -14.25 31.62
N LEU A 619 -50.06 -15.36 31.06
CA LEU A 619 -49.64 -16.72 31.42
C LEU A 619 -48.55 -17.29 30.49
N GLY A 620 -48.34 -16.68 29.32
CA GLY A 620 -47.31 -17.10 28.37
C GLY A 620 -45.95 -16.44 28.64
N THR A 621 -45.94 -15.15 28.98
CA THR A 621 -44.70 -14.36 29.15
C THR A 621 -43.93 -14.66 30.45
N LEU A 622 -44.58 -15.20 31.48
CA LEU A 622 -43.90 -15.66 32.70
C LEU A 622 -43.01 -16.91 32.48
N LYS A 623 -43.13 -17.58 31.33
CA LYS A 623 -42.29 -18.73 30.96
C LYS A 623 -41.05 -18.33 30.16
N ASP A 624 -41.11 -17.21 29.43
CA ASP A 624 -40.04 -16.77 28.53
C ASP A 624 -39.12 -15.71 29.16
N GLU A 625 -39.55 -15.00 30.21
CA GLU A 625 -38.69 -14.08 31.00
C GLU A 625 -37.66 -14.79 31.92
N LEU A 626 -37.59 -16.13 31.90
CA LEU A 626 -36.56 -16.89 32.63
C LEU A 626 -35.33 -17.22 31.77
N PHE A 627 -35.33 -16.91 30.46
CA PHE A 627 -34.23 -17.24 29.54
C PHE A 627 -34.11 -16.27 28.35
N ALA A 628 -33.62 -15.05 28.56
CA ALA A 628 -32.89 -14.29 27.52
C ALA A 628 -32.23 -13.04 28.14
N ASP A 629 -30.90 -13.08 28.19
CA ASP A 629 -30.01 -11.95 28.46
C ASP A 629 -29.82 -11.08 27.21
N ASP A 630 -29.38 -9.84 27.50
CA ASP A 630 -28.60 -8.88 26.70
C ASP A 630 -29.31 -7.71 25.98
N ASP A 631 -29.01 -6.55 26.58
CA ASP A 631 -29.09 -5.14 26.16
C ASP A 631 -28.58 -4.87 24.74
N TRP A 632 -29.07 -3.79 24.11
CA TRP A 632 -28.29 -2.72 23.46
C TRP A 632 -29.26 -1.65 22.87
N ASP A 633 -29.23 -0.43 23.42
CA ASP A 633 -29.66 0.80 22.76
C ASP A 633 -28.88 1.98 23.37
N ASP A 634 -27.91 2.53 22.63
CA ASP A 634 -27.35 3.87 22.85
C ASP A 634 -26.96 4.46 21.48
N ASP A 635 -27.63 5.54 21.08
CA ASP A 635 -27.44 6.26 19.81
C ASP A 635 -26.68 7.58 20.08
N PRO A 636 -25.47 7.81 19.52
CA PRO A 636 -24.61 8.89 19.93
C PRO A 636 -24.62 10.08 18.94
N TRP A 637 -25.77 10.69 18.62
CA TRP A 637 -25.78 11.90 17.76
C TRP A 637 -26.84 12.95 18.10
N SER A 638 -26.87 13.43 19.35
CA SER A 638 -27.57 14.69 19.65
C SER A 638 -26.66 15.71 20.32
N THR A 639 -26.24 16.73 19.58
CA THR A 639 -25.67 17.98 20.12
C THR A 639 -26.79 18.99 20.39
N PRO A 640 -26.86 19.65 21.58
CA PRO A 640 -27.95 20.56 21.91
C PRO A 640 -27.65 22.00 21.51
N GLN A 641 -28.66 22.69 20.98
CA GLN A 641 -28.61 24.11 20.65
C GLN A 641 -29.30 24.95 21.75
N ASP A 642 -28.63 26.02 22.17
CA ASP A 642 -28.99 26.98 23.21
C ASP A 642 -30.38 27.62 23.07
N ARG A 643 -31.09 27.77 24.19
CA ARG A 643 -32.09 28.83 24.40
C ARG A 643 -31.97 29.47 25.78
N TYR A 644 -31.72 30.77 25.75
CA TYR A 644 -31.73 31.70 26.89
C TYR A 644 -33.12 31.86 27.53
N GLY A 645 -33.15 31.83 28.86
CA GLY A 645 -33.61 32.96 29.68
C GLY A 645 -35.04 32.95 30.24
N TYR A 646 -35.17 32.66 31.54
CA TYR A 646 -35.93 33.51 32.48
C TYR A 646 -35.63 33.12 33.96
N ASP A 647 -35.08 34.06 34.73
CA ASP A 647 -35.06 34.06 36.21
C ASP A 647 -36.30 34.85 36.68
N PRO A 648 -36.97 34.48 37.79
CA PRO A 648 -36.72 35.25 39.00
C PRO A 648 -36.75 34.44 40.32
N ARG A 649 -35.73 34.70 41.14
CA ARG A 649 -35.62 34.55 42.62
C ARG A 649 -36.90 35.00 43.41
N PRO A 650 -37.01 34.89 44.77
CA PRO A 650 -35.99 34.49 45.78
C PRO A 650 -36.48 33.69 47.03
N ARG A 651 -35.50 33.39 47.91
CA ARG A 651 -35.52 33.40 49.41
C ARG A 651 -35.71 32.08 50.19
N SER A 652 -34.65 31.79 50.95
CA SER A 652 -34.59 31.67 52.43
C SER A 652 -34.41 30.28 53.07
N GLY A 653 -33.55 30.25 54.11
CA GLY A 653 -33.55 29.25 55.19
C GLY A 653 -32.30 28.36 55.25
N ARG A 654 -31.17 28.82 55.80
CA ARG A 654 -30.69 28.58 57.19
C ARG A 654 -30.54 27.10 57.64
N ARG A 655 -29.28 26.79 58.00
CA ARG A 655 -28.75 26.18 59.25
C ARG A 655 -28.56 24.66 59.39
N GLY A 656 -27.34 24.34 59.87
CA GLY A 656 -26.90 23.13 60.60
C GLY A 656 -25.53 22.71 60.07
N LEU A 657 -24.37 23.08 60.63
CA LEU A 657 -23.74 22.56 61.88
C LEU A 657 -23.80 21.01 61.91
N ASP A 658 -22.71 20.25 61.85
CA ASP A 658 -21.54 20.30 62.74
C ASP A 658 -20.27 19.63 62.14
N PRO A 659 -19.08 19.82 62.75
CA PRO A 659 -17.73 19.45 62.29
C PRO A 659 -17.10 18.26 63.07
N TRP A 660 -15.77 18.09 62.96
CA TRP A 660 -14.87 17.07 63.55
C TRP A 660 -14.87 15.74 62.76
N ASP A 661 -13.75 15.07 62.45
CA ASP A 661 -12.38 15.17 62.91
C ASP A 661 -11.43 14.45 61.94
N ASP A 662 -10.17 14.89 62.00
CA ASP A 662 -8.90 14.17 61.80
C ASP A 662 -8.94 12.69 61.36
N ASP A 663 -8.12 12.31 60.37
CA ASP A 663 -6.77 11.85 60.71
C ASP A 663 -5.91 11.51 59.48
N ASN A 664 -4.62 11.76 59.66
CA ASN A 664 -3.50 11.36 58.81
C ASN A 664 -3.42 9.83 58.60
N PHE A 665 -2.83 9.38 57.49
CA PHE A 665 -1.50 8.73 57.45
C PHE A 665 -1.19 8.12 56.06
N ARG A 666 -0.05 8.56 55.52
CA ARG A 666 0.90 7.90 54.58
C ARG A 666 0.49 7.64 53.13
#